data_AF-A0A372BZ87-F1
#
_entry.id   AF-A0A372BZ87-F1
#
_cell.length_a   1.000
_cell.length_b   1.000
_cell.length_c   1.000
_cell.angle_alpha   90.00
_cell.angle_beta   90.00
_cell.angle_gamma   90.00
#
_symmetry.space_group_name_H-M   'P 1'
#
loop_
_entity.id
_entity.type
_entity.pdbx_description
1 polymer ?
#
loop_
_entity_poly.entity_id
_entity_poly.type
_entity_poly.pdbx_seq_one_letter_code
_entity_poly.pdbx_strand_id
1 'polypeptide(L)'
;MSEYILWLDELGMGDLDQVGGKNASLGEMIKHLSDLGVSVPGGFATTADAFRKFLEQSGLAERIGETLETLDADDTRALAKAGSEIRQWIMDTPLPEDLEQGIRDAYVQMQERYGGDLAVAVRSSATAEDLPDASFAGQQETFLNVCGIDAVLEKIHAVFASLYNDRAIAYRVHQGFAHADVALSAGIQLMVRAGTGAAGVLFTLDTESGYRNVVFITSSYGLGESVVQGAVNPDEFYLFKPNLRADKPAVLRRSIGTKASRMIYGSGDGGGVHTEDTPEADRLKFSISDAEATELAKMALTIEDHYGRPMDIEWGKDGETGELFILQARPETVKSRAGQSMERFRLESTGSILAEGRAIGQRIGQGKARVIESLDEIHEVEEGDVLITDMTDPDWEPVMKRAAAIVTNRGGRTCHAAIIARELAIPAVVGCGDATERVPHATEVTVACSEGDTGRIYDGKLEFSVSEDSLDDMPEPPLKIMMNVANPDRSFDFALIPNHGIGLARLEFIINRMIGIHPLALLDYDGQSDEVKAEIDRRTAGYDDPVSFYVDKLAEGIATIAAPFGPNPVIVRLSDFKSNEYANLIGGERYEPDEENPMIGWRGASRYVDENFQPAFELECRAMKKVREEMGLDHVWAMVPFVRTVGEARDVVAVMDKFGLKRGENGLKIIMMCELPSNALSAEAFLEHFDGFSIGSNDMTQLTLGLDRDSGLVAHRFDERDPAVKAMLAMAIEACRKQDKYIGICGQGPSDYPDLAEWLMDQGIESMSLNPDTVVDTWRNLAQHRG
;
A
#
# COMPACT_ATOMS: atom_id res chain seq x y z
N MET A 1 -34.96 -20.17 -24.51
CA MET A 1 -34.26 -19.62 -23.33
C MET A 1 -35.32 -19.18 -22.36
N SER A 2 -35.22 -19.65 -21.12
CA SER A 2 -36.15 -19.27 -20.04
C SER A 2 -35.96 -17.77 -19.73
N GLU A 3 -37.03 -17.04 -19.45
CA GLU A 3 -37.00 -15.63 -19.01
C GLU A 3 -36.23 -15.43 -17.68
N TYR A 4 -35.85 -16.54 -17.03
CA TYR A 4 -35.18 -16.57 -15.73
C TYR A 4 -33.67 -16.76 -15.76
N ILE A 5 -33.09 -17.04 -16.94
CA ILE A 5 -31.65 -17.29 -17.09
C ILE A 5 -31.09 -16.40 -18.20
N LEU A 6 -30.04 -15.64 -17.88
CA LEU A 6 -29.32 -14.77 -18.80
C LEU A 6 -27.84 -15.13 -18.82
N TRP A 7 -27.22 -15.16 -20.00
CA TRP A 7 -25.78 -15.40 -20.09
C TRP A 7 -24.99 -14.16 -19.72
N LEU A 8 -23.83 -14.34 -19.07
CA LEU A 8 -23.01 -13.20 -18.66
C LEU A 8 -22.53 -12.37 -19.86
N ASP A 9 -22.28 -12.99 -21.01
CA ASP A 9 -21.87 -12.30 -22.25
C ASP A 9 -23.01 -11.49 -22.92
N GLU A 10 -24.25 -11.60 -22.44
CA GLU A 10 -25.42 -10.85 -22.92
C GLU A 10 -25.76 -9.63 -22.04
N LEU A 11 -25.22 -9.58 -20.82
CA LEU A 11 -25.53 -8.57 -19.79
C LEU A 11 -24.69 -7.28 -19.94
N GLY A 12 -25.11 -6.22 -19.26
CA GLY A 12 -24.30 -5.02 -19.00
C GLY A 12 -24.83 -4.19 -17.83
N MET A 13 -24.25 -3.01 -17.59
CA MET A 13 -24.63 -2.16 -16.45
C MET A 13 -26.10 -1.69 -16.46
N GLY A 14 -26.79 -1.78 -17.61
CA GLY A 14 -28.21 -1.49 -17.72
C GLY A 14 -29.14 -2.55 -17.11
N ASP A 15 -28.62 -3.74 -16.77
CA ASP A 15 -29.41 -4.88 -16.30
C ASP A 15 -29.38 -5.05 -14.76
N LEU A 16 -28.95 -4.02 -14.04
CA LEU A 16 -28.72 -4.04 -12.59
C LEU A 16 -29.97 -4.48 -11.79
N ASP A 17 -31.16 -4.01 -12.17
CA ASP A 17 -32.43 -4.39 -11.53
C ASP A 17 -32.83 -5.86 -11.80
N GLN A 18 -32.28 -6.46 -12.86
CA GLN A 18 -32.60 -7.83 -13.29
C GLN A 18 -31.62 -8.86 -12.70
N VAL A 19 -30.34 -8.54 -12.58
CA VAL A 19 -29.29 -9.52 -12.19
C VAL A 19 -28.40 -9.06 -11.04
N GLY A 20 -28.64 -7.88 -10.48
CA GLY A 20 -27.81 -7.28 -9.45
C GLY A 20 -26.50 -6.70 -9.98
N GLY A 21 -25.82 -5.98 -9.09
CA GLY A 21 -24.61 -5.21 -9.39
C GLY A 21 -23.44 -6.01 -9.96
N LYS A 22 -23.05 -7.09 -9.27
CA LYS A 22 -21.90 -7.93 -9.65
C LYS A 22 -22.09 -8.60 -11.00
N ASN A 23 -23.25 -9.21 -11.26
CA ASN A 23 -23.50 -9.89 -12.54
C ASN A 23 -23.59 -8.90 -13.70
N ALA A 24 -24.18 -7.72 -13.48
CA ALA A 24 -24.20 -6.65 -14.47
C ALA A 24 -22.78 -6.14 -14.79
N SER A 25 -21.94 -5.93 -13.77
CA SER A 25 -20.53 -5.54 -13.93
C SER A 25 -19.70 -6.62 -14.67
N LEU A 26 -19.91 -7.90 -14.35
CA LEU A 26 -19.27 -9.01 -15.06
C LEU A 26 -19.62 -9.02 -16.55
N GLY A 27 -20.91 -8.85 -16.88
CA GLY A 27 -21.34 -8.81 -18.26
C GLY A 27 -20.82 -7.59 -19.02
N GLU A 28 -20.82 -6.42 -18.37
CA GLU A 28 -20.23 -5.20 -18.91
C GLU A 28 -18.77 -5.42 -19.32
N MET A 29 -17.96 -6.06 -18.45
CA MET A 29 -16.57 -6.36 -18.75
C MET A 29 -16.41 -7.38 -19.87
N ILE A 30 -17.18 -8.48 -19.86
CA ILE A 30 -17.11 -9.50 -20.92
C ILE A 30 -17.44 -8.89 -22.28
N LYS A 31 -18.48 -8.05 -22.34
CA LYS A 31 -19.00 -7.47 -23.57
C LYS A 31 -18.13 -6.36 -24.14
N HIS A 32 -17.55 -5.51 -23.28
CA HIS A 32 -16.86 -4.30 -23.72
C HIS A 32 -15.34 -4.35 -23.60
N LEU A 33 -14.79 -5.22 -22.73
CA LEU A 33 -13.36 -5.20 -22.40
C LEU A 33 -12.58 -6.44 -22.87
N SER A 34 -13.25 -7.51 -23.30
CA SER A 34 -12.57 -8.71 -23.82
C SER A 34 -11.66 -8.41 -25.02
N ASP A 35 -12.13 -7.60 -25.97
CA ASP A 35 -11.34 -7.16 -27.14
C ASP A 35 -10.20 -6.19 -26.77
N LEU A 36 -10.21 -5.64 -25.55
CA LEU A 36 -9.20 -4.74 -24.99
C LEU A 36 -8.22 -5.47 -24.05
N GLY A 37 -8.25 -6.81 -24.05
CA GLY A 37 -7.31 -7.65 -23.31
C GLY A 37 -7.70 -7.96 -21.86
N VAL A 38 -8.96 -7.71 -21.46
CA VAL A 38 -9.46 -8.10 -20.14
C VAL A 38 -10.15 -9.47 -20.23
N SER A 39 -9.56 -10.48 -19.59
CA SER A 39 -10.13 -11.83 -19.57
C SER A 39 -11.05 -12.01 -18.36
N VAL A 40 -12.34 -12.29 -18.60
CA VAL A 40 -13.32 -12.60 -17.55
C VAL A 40 -13.91 -13.98 -17.81
N PRO A 41 -13.99 -14.87 -16.80
CA PRO A 41 -14.58 -16.19 -16.98
C PRO A 41 -16.09 -16.07 -17.31
N GLY A 42 -16.53 -16.85 -18.29
CA GLY A 42 -17.93 -16.91 -18.70
C GLY A 42 -18.83 -17.63 -17.70
N GLY A 43 -20.13 -17.60 -17.97
CA GLY A 43 -21.14 -18.17 -17.09
C GLY A 43 -22.55 -17.68 -17.41
N PHE A 44 -23.48 -17.92 -16.50
CA PHE A 44 -24.86 -17.44 -16.59
C PHE A 44 -25.37 -16.97 -15.23
N ALA A 45 -26.43 -16.17 -15.21
CA ALA A 45 -27.05 -15.66 -13.99
C ALA A 45 -28.55 -15.98 -13.98
N THR A 46 -29.08 -16.21 -12.78
CA THR A 46 -30.54 -16.20 -12.54
C THR A 46 -31.04 -14.76 -12.46
N THR A 47 -32.31 -14.50 -12.77
CA THR A 47 -32.88 -13.14 -12.66
C THR A 47 -33.53 -12.89 -11.29
N ALA A 48 -33.66 -11.62 -10.92
CA ALA A 48 -34.42 -11.17 -9.76
C ALA A 48 -35.87 -11.65 -9.81
N ASP A 49 -36.46 -11.74 -11.01
CA ASP A 49 -37.81 -12.28 -11.20
C ASP A 49 -37.89 -13.78 -10.94
N ALA A 50 -36.81 -14.53 -11.21
CA ALA A 50 -36.71 -15.93 -10.83
C ALA A 50 -36.79 -16.11 -9.31
N PHE A 51 -36.09 -15.25 -8.56
CA PHE A 51 -36.11 -15.22 -7.10
C PHE A 51 -37.47 -14.80 -6.55
N ARG A 52 -38.10 -13.76 -7.12
CA ARG A 52 -39.45 -13.32 -6.72
C ARG A 52 -40.48 -14.44 -6.92
N LYS A 53 -40.46 -15.10 -8.09
CA LYS A 53 -41.32 -16.24 -8.38
C LYS A 53 -41.10 -17.41 -7.44
N PHE A 54 -39.85 -17.66 -7.05
CA PHE A 54 -39.53 -18.66 -6.04
C PHE A 54 -40.18 -18.33 -4.68
N LEU A 55 -40.12 -17.06 -4.24
CA LEU A 55 -40.74 -16.62 -2.98
C LEU A 55 -42.28 -16.61 -3.00
N GLU A 56 -42.91 -16.46 -4.16
CA GLU A 56 -44.38 -16.52 -4.30
C GLU A 56 -44.94 -17.93 -4.04
N GLN A 57 -44.10 -18.97 -4.08
CA GLN A 57 -44.55 -20.33 -3.84
C GLN A 57 -45.00 -20.55 -2.41
N SER A 58 -46.11 -21.28 -2.24
CA SER A 58 -46.56 -21.79 -0.95
C SER A 58 -46.72 -20.74 0.16
N GLY A 59 -46.95 -19.47 -0.20
CA GLY A 59 -47.07 -18.35 0.75
C GLY A 59 -45.76 -18.00 1.47
N LEU A 60 -44.60 -18.39 0.91
CA LEU A 60 -43.29 -18.18 1.55
C LEU A 60 -43.01 -16.69 1.79
N ALA A 61 -43.24 -15.83 0.79
CA ALA A 61 -43.07 -14.39 0.91
C ALA A 61 -43.88 -13.77 2.07
N GLU A 62 -45.15 -14.14 2.21
CA GLU A 62 -46.02 -13.65 3.29
C GLU A 62 -45.51 -14.08 4.67
N ARG A 63 -45.13 -15.35 4.82
CA ARG A 63 -44.57 -15.89 6.07
C ARG A 63 -43.27 -15.19 6.48
N ILE A 64 -42.40 -14.92 5.52
CA ILE A 64 -41.15 -14.17 5.75
C ILE A 64 -41.48 -12.75 6.19
N GLY A 65 -42.38 -12.06 5.49
CA GLY A 65 -42.83 -10.70 5.82
C GLY A 65 -43.37 -10.58 7.24
N GLU A 66 -44.32 -11.46 7.63
CA GLU A 66 -44.90 -11.46 8.98
C GLU A 66 -43.86 -11.66 10.09
N THR A 67 -42.86 -12.51 9.82
CA THR A 67 -41.78 -12.78 10.78
C THR A 67 -40.87 -11.56 10.94
N LEU A 68 -40.53 -10.87 9.84
CA LEU A 68 -39.64 -9.72 9.85
C LEU A 68 -40.32 -8.44 10.34
N GLU A 69 -41.62 -8.25 10.11
CA GLU A 69 -42.37 -7.06 10.59
C GLU A 69 -42.40 -6.94 12.11
N THR A 70 -42.36 -8.07 12.81
CA THR A 70 -42.42 -8.13 14.29
C THR A 70 -41.05 -8.29 14.94
N LEU A 71 -39.98 -8.36 14.13
CA LEU A 71 -38.62 -8.60 14.59
C LEU A 71 -37.96 -7.30 15.05
N ASP A 72 -37.44 -7.31 16.28
CA ASP A 72 -36.49 -6.32 16.75
C ASP A 72 -35.08 -6.76 16.32
N ALA A 73 -34.46 -6.01 15.40
CA ALA A 73 -33.12 -6.33 14.88
C ALA A 73 -32.01 -6.16 15.92
N ASP A 74 -32.26 -5.40 17.00
CA ASP A 74 -31.30 -5.22 18.09
C ASP A 74 -31.34 -6.40 19.10
N ASP A 75 -32.37 -7.25 19.07
CA ASP A 75 -32.41 -8.51 19.82
C ASP A 75 -31.73 -9.63 19.02
N THR A 76 -30.45 -9.83 19.31
CA THR A 76 -29.60 -10.83 18.62
C THR A 76 -30.16 -12.26 18.70
N ARG A 77 -30.88 -12.62 19.77
CA ARG A 77 -31.46 -13.97 19.90
C ARG A 77 -32.72 -14.12 19.05
N ALA A 78 -33.57 -13.09 19.03
CA ALA A 78 -34.74 -13.08 18.16
C ALA A 78 -34.32 -13.08 16.68
N LEU A 79 -33.31 -12.28 16.33
CA LEU A 79 -32.73 -12.20 14.99
C LEU A 79 -32.18 -13.55 14.52
N ALA A 80 -31.32 -14.18 15.32
CA ALA A 80 -30.73 -15.48 14.96
C ALA A 80 -31.80 -16.56 14.78
N LYS A 81 -32.84 -16.56 15.62
CA LYS A 81 -33.97 -17.49 15.49
C LYS A 81 -34.76 -17.23 14.20
N ALA A 82 -35.17 -15.98 13.96
CA ALA A 82 -35.95 -15.60 12.79
C ALA A 82 -35.17 -15.87 11.49
N GLY A 83 -33.90 -15.49 11.44
CA GLY A 83 -33.03 -15.74 10.30
C GLY A 83 -32.86 -17.23 10.03
N SER A 84 -32.59 -18.05 11.07
CA SER A 84 -32.48 -19.50 10.91
C SER A 84 -33.79 -20.15 10.42
N GLU A 85 -34.94 -19.71 10.93
CA GLU A 85 -36.25 -20.23 10.49
C GLU A 85 -36.52 -19.87 9.02
N ILE A 86 -36.29 -18.62 8.62
CA ILE A 86 -36.48 -18.14 7.25
C ILE A 86 -35.55 -18.89 6.28
N ARG A 87 -34.27 -19.04 6.63
CA ARG A 87 -33.30 -19.79 5.80
C ARG A 87 -33.74 -21.24 5.62
N GLN A 88 -34.22 -21.89 6.68
CA GLN A 88 -34.74 -23.25 6.57
C GLN A 88 -35.97 -23.34 5.66
N TRP A 89 -36.90 -22.38 5.74
CA TRP A 89 -38.07 -22.35 4.84
C TRP A 89 -37.68 -22.21 3.38
N ILE A 90 -36.65 -21.41 3.09
CA ILE A 90 -36.10 -21.28 1.74
C ILE A 90 -35.48 -22.60 1.29
N MET A 91 -34.66 -23.23 2.13
CA MET A 91 -34.03 -24.52 1.79
C MET A 91 -35.06 -25.64 1.57
N ASP A 92 -36.18 -25.64 2.31
CA ASP A 92 -37.24 -26.64 2.21
C ASP A 92 -38.19 -26.42 1.01
N THR A 93 -38.22 -25.22 0.43
CA THR A 93 -39.11 -24.87 -0.69
C THR A 93 -38.45 -25.22 -2.01
N PRO A 94 -39.01 -26.10 -2.87
CA PRO A 94 -38.34 -26.48 -4.12
C PRO A 94 -38.29 -25.33 -5.14
N LEU A 95 -37.26 -25.33 -5.99
CA LEU A 95 -37.20 -24.43 -7.15
C LEU A 95 -38.41 -24.64 -8.07
N PRO A 96 -38.96 -23.57 -8.69
CA PRO A 96 -39.95 -23.72 -9.76
C PRO A 96 -39.40 -24.63 -10.87
N GLU A 97 -40.24 -25.53 -11.41
CA GLU A 97 -39.82 -26.51 -12.44
C GLU A 97 -39.17 -25.84 -13.67
N ASP A 98 -39.67 -24.67 -14.07
CA ASP A 98 -39.15 -23.91 -15.21
C ASP A 98 -37.83 -23.19 -14.92
N LEU A 99 -37.60 -22.78 -13.67
CA LEU A 99 -36.30 -22.29 -13.22
C LEU A 99 -35.28 -23.42 -13.14
N GLU A 100 -35.63 -24.55 -12.51
CA GLU A 100 -34.74 -25.71 -12.41
C GLU A 100 -34.34 -26.20 -13.80
N GLN A 101 -35.29 -26.41 -14.70
CA GLN A 101 -35.00 -26.85 -16.07
C GLN A 101 -34.13 -25.82 -16.82
N GLY A 102 -34.39 -24.53 -16.64
CA GLY A 102 -33.58 -23.46 -17.22
C GLY A 102 -32.11 -23.53 -16.76
N ILE A 103 -31.87 -23.78 -15.48
CA ILE A 103 -30.52 -23.94 -14.92
C ILE A 103 -29.84 -25.20 -15.48
N ARG A 104 -30.57 -26.33 -15.54
CA ARG A 104 -30.05 -27.59 -16.11
C ARG A 104 -29.65 -27.41 -17.58
N ASP A 105 -30.49 -26.78 -18.38
CA ASP A 105 -30.22 -26.51 -19.79
C ASP A 105 -29.02 -25.57 -19.99
N ALA A 106 -28.89 -24.54 -19.16
CA ALA A 106 -27.76 -23.61 -19.20
C ALA A 106 -26.45 -24.28 -18.78
N TYR A 107 -26.48 -25.14 -17.75
CA TYR A 107 -25.31 -25.88 -17.31
C TYR A 107 -24.82 -26.87 -18.38
N VAL A 108 -25.72 -27.58 -19.06
CA VAL A 108 -25.36 -28.45 -20.20
C VAL A 108 -24.69 -27.65 -21.32
N GLN A 109 -25.25 -26.50 -21.68
CA GLN A 109 -24.63 -25.60 -22.67
C GLN A 109 -23.26 -25.10 -22.20
N MET A 110 -23.09 -24.85 -20.90
CA MET A 110 -21.80 -24.47 -20.33
C MET A 110 -20.77 -25.61 -20.46
N GLN A 111 -21.19 -26.87 -20.25
CA GLN A 111 -20.36 -28.05 -20.49
C GLN A 111 -19.97 -28.22 -21.96
N GLU A 112 -20.87 -27.89 -22.89
CA GLU A 112 -20.56 -27.89 -24.33
C GLU A 112 -19.57 -26.78 -24.71
N ARG A 113 -19.65 -25.59 -24.08
CA ARG A 113 -18.76 -24.45 -24.34
C ARG A 113 -17.36 -24.62 -23.72
N TYR A 114 -17.28 -25.14 -22.50
CA TYR A 114 -16.05 -25.09 -21.69
C TYR A 114 -15.52 -26.47 -21.25
N GLY A 115 -16.24 -27.56 -21.52
CA GLY A 115 -15.82 -28.94 -21.20
C GLY A 115 -16.68 -29.64 -20.14
N GLY A 116 -16.69 -30.98 -20.15
CA GLY A 116 -17.60 -31.79 -19.32
C GLY A 116 -17.33 -31.76 -17.81
N ASP A 117 -16.06 -31.76 -17.40
CA ASP A 117 -15.64 -31.73 -15.98
C ASP A 117 -15.35 -30.29 -15.53
N LEU A 118 -16.35 -29.42 -15.64
CA LEU A 118 -16.27 -28.03 -15.19
C LEU A 118 -16.66 -27.89 -13.71
N ALA A 119 -15.97 -26.99 -13.03
CA ALA A 119 -16.31 -26.52 -11.69
C ALA A 119 -16.76 -25.05 -11.81
N VAL A 120 -17.73 -24.65 -11.00
CA VAL A 120 -18.27 -23.28 -11.01
C VAL A 120 -18.22 -22.62 -9.65
N ALA A 121 -18.13 -21.29 -9.65
CA ALA A 121 -18.48 -20.45 -8.52
C ALA A 121 -19.98 -20.15 -8.61
N VAL A 122 -20.69 -20.30 -7.49
CA VAL A 122 -22.07 -19.82 -7.34
C VAL A 122 -22.03 -18.63 -6.40
N ARG A 123 -22.23 -17.43 -6.94
CA ARG A 123 -22.07 -16.15 -6.24
C ARG A 123 -23.39 -15.43 -6.12
N SER A 124 -23.57 -14.75 -4.99
CA SER A 124 -24.68 -13.86 -4.78
C SER A 124 -24.44 -12.50 -5.47
N SER A 125 -25.48 -11.94 -6.09
CA SER A 125 -25.50 -10.59 -6.64
C SER A 125 -26.83 -9.94 -6.32
N ALA A 126 -26.86 -9.01 -5.36
CA ALA A 126 -28.10 -8.35 -4.97
C ALA A 126 -28.39 -7.09 -5.80
N THR A 127 -29.67 -6.79 -5.95
CA THR A 127 -30.19 -5.60 -6.65
C THR A 127 -29.89 -4.29 -5.91
N ALA A 128 -29.68 -4.36 -4.59
CA ALA A 128 -29.39 -3.19 -3.74
C ALA A 128 -27.89 -3.05 -3.37
N GLU A 129 -27.01 -3.94 -3.86
CA GLU A 129 -25.61 -4.06 -3.42
C GLU A 129 -24.72 -2.86 -3.80
N ASP A 130 -25.10 -2.10 -4.84
CA ASP A 130 -24.32 -0.98 -5.39
C ASP A 130 -24.92 0.41 -5.10
N LEU A 131 -25.83 0.52 -4.12
CA LEU A 131 -26.36 1.83 -3.72
C LEU A 131 -25.24 2.72 -3.14
N PRO A 132 -25.17 4.02 -3.50
CA PRO A 132 -24.07 4.90 -3.09
C PRO A 132 -23.82 4.94 -1.58
N ASP A 133 -24.83 4.71 -0.75
CA ASP A 133 -24.73 4.81 0.71
C ASP A 133 -24.68 3.45 1.43
N ALA A 134 -24.59 2.32 0.70
CA ALA A 134 -24.66 0.99 1.27
C ALA A 134 -23.54 0.06 0.79
N SER A 135 -22.62 -0.31 1.69
CA SER A 135 -21.67 -1.41 1.49
C SER A 135 -22.27 -2.73 1.98
N PHE A 136 -22.70 -3.61 1.07
CA PHE A 136 -23.14 -4.98 1.39
C PHE A 136 -21.97 -5.99 1.35
N ALA A 137 -20.72 -5.50 1.37
CA ALA A 137 -19.53 -6.32 1.18
C ALA A 137 -19.47 -7.47 2.21
N GLY A 138 -19.29 -8.70 1.72
CA GLY A 138 -19.13 -9.88 2.56
C GLY A 138 -20.39 -10.36 3.28
N GLN A 139 -21.57 -9.77 3.06
CA GLN A 139 -22.81 -10.14 3.79
C GLN A 139 -23.53 -11.39 3.26
N GLN A 140 -23.25 -11.79 2.03
CA GLN A 140 -23.93 -12.91 1.37
C GLN A 140 -22.94 -14.04 1.04
N GLU A 141 -23.46 -15.21 0.67
CA GLU A 141 -22.65 -16.41 0.49
C GLU A 141 -22.13 -16.55 -0.95
N THR A 142 -20.87 -16.99 -1.04
CA THR A 142 -20.23 -17.44 -2.28
C THR A 142 -19.77 -18.87 -2.08
N PHE A 143 -20.09 -19.73 -3.03
CA PHE A 143 -19.64 -21.13 -3.04
C PHE A 143 -18.65 -21.35 -4.17
N LEU A 144 -17.49 -21.89 -3.84
CA LEU A 144 -16.40 -22.13 -4.78
C LEU A 144 -16.25 -23.62 -5.06
N ASN A 145 -15.77 -23.95 -6.27
CA ASN A 145 -15.51 -25.33 -6.69
C ASN A 145 -16.73 -26.25 -6.60
N VAL A 146 -17.88 -25.77 -7.07
CA VAL A 146 -19.11 -26.56 -7.14
C VAL A 146 -19.08 -27.40 -8.41
N CYS A 147 -19.18 -28.72 -8.25
CA CYS A 147 -19.08 -29.68 -9.34
C CYS A 147 -20.38 -30.46 -9.50
N GLY A 148 -20.96 -30.44 -10.71
CA GLY A 148 -22.16 -31.19 -11.04
C GLY A 148 -23.45 -30.40 -10.79
N ILE A 149 -24.44 -30.67 -11.64
CA ILE A 149 -25.68 -29.88 -11.70
C ILE A 149 -26.49 -29.91 -10.40
N ASP A 150 -26.57 -31.04 -9.71
CA ASP A 150 -27.37 -31.14 -8.49
C ASP A 150 -26.74 -30.34 -7.33
N ALA A 151 -25.40 -30.29 -7.26
CA ALA A 151 -24.70 -29.42 -6.33
C ALA A 151 -24.87 -27.94 -6.68
N VAL A 152 -24.89 -27.57 -7.97
CA VAL A 152 -25.17 -26.19 -8.41
C VAL A 152 -26.57 -25.76 -7.98
N LEU A 153 -27.59 -26.61 -8.16
CA LEU A 153 -28.96 -26.32 -7.72
C LEU A 153 -29.04 -26.12 -6.20
N GLU A 154 -28.38 -26.98 -5.41
CA GLU A 154 -28.28 -26.84 -3.96
C GLU A 154 -27.62 -25.51 -3.55
N LYS A 155 -26.53 -25.12 -4.22
CA LYS A 155 -25.83 -23.87 -3.89
C LYS A 155 -26.58 -22.63 -4.34
N ILE A 156 -27.37 -22.68 -5.42
CA ILE A 156 -28.30 -21.59 -5.78
C ILE A 156 -29.35 -21.39 -4.67
N HIS A 157 -29.87 -22.49 -4.12
CA HIS A 157 -30.75 -22.47 -2.96
C HIS A 157 -30.11 -21.80 -1.75
N ALA A 158 -28.87 -22.19 -1.43
CA ALA A 158 -28.13 -21.59 -0.31
C ALA A 158 -27.85 -20.10 -0.54
N VAL A 159 -27.52 -19.70 -1.78
CA VAL A 159 -27.39 -18.28 -2.15
C VAL A 159 -28.71 -17.54 -1.91
N PHE A 160 -29.86 -18.07 -2.34
CA PHE A 160 -31.18 -17.49 -2.07
C PHE A 160 -31.46 -17.36 -0.57
N ALA A 161 -31.09 -18.37 0.23
CA ALA A 161 -31.22 -18.33 1.68
C ALA A 161 -30.31 -17.26 2.31
N SER A 162 -29.11 -17.05 1.76
CA SER A 162 -28.12 -16.10 2.29
C SER A 162 -28.60 -14.65 2.29
N LEU A 163 -29.59 -14.30 1.46
CA LEU A 163 -30.24 -12.99 1.53
C LEU A 163 -30.81 -12.74 2.94
N TYR A 164 -31.22 -13.79 3.65
CA TYR A 164 -31.77 -13.74 5.00
C TYR A 164 -30.79 -14.25 6.06
N ASN A 165 -29.49 -14.13 5.81
CA ASN A 165 -28.49 -14.22 6.87
C ASN A 165 -28.75 -13.13 7.93
N ASP A 166 -28.43 -13.44 9.18
CA ASP A 166 -28.77 -12.59 10.34
C ASP A 166 -28.23 -11.17 10.14
N ARG A 167 -26.97 -11.07 9.71
CA ARG A 167 -26.30 -9.81 9.32
C ARG A 167 -27.02 -9.04 8.21
N ALA A 168 -27.50 -9.73 7.16
CA ALA A 168 -28.15 -9.10 6.03
C ALA A 168 -29.55 -8.57 6.41
N ILE A 169 -30.24 -9.26 7.32
CA ILE A 169 -31.50 -8.78 7.90
C ILE A 169 -31.24 -7.52 8.72
N ALA A 170 -30.34 -7.57 9.69
CA ALA A 170 -30.02 -6.43 10.56
C ALA A 170 -29.59 -5.20 9.74
N TYR A 171 -28.70 -5.40 8.76
CA TYR A 171 -28.23 -4.33 7.89
C TYR A 171 -29.36 -3.59 7.18
N ARG A 172 -30.29 -4.33 6.55
CA ARG A 172 -31.43 -3.72 5.86
C ARG A 172 -32.35 -2.96 6.80
N VAL A 173 -32.59 -3.49 8.01
CA VAL A 173 -33.39 -2.80 9.02
C VAL A 173 -32.73 -1.48 9.44
N HIS A 174 -31.43 -1.50 9.73
CA HIS A 174 -30.68 -0.30 10.12
C HIS A 174 -30.62 0.77 9.03
N GLN A 175 -30.55 0.36 7.76
CA GLN A 175 -30.57 1.27 6.61
C GLN A 175 -31.99 1.71 6.21
N GLY A 176 -33.03 1.15 6.84
CA GLY A 176 -34.43 1.45 6.53
C GLY A 176 -34.92 0.91 5.18
N PHE A 177 -34.28 -0.15 4.65
CA PHE A 177 -34.75 -0.83 3.44
C PHE A 177 -35.91 -1.79 3.76
N ALA A 178 -36.98 -1.73 2.96
CA ALA A 178 -38.02 -2.74 3.04
C ALA A 178 -37.49 -4.09 2.53
N HIS A 179 -37.66 -5.15 3.32
CA HIS A 179 -37.17 -6.48 2.97
C HIS A 179 -37.73 -7.01 1.65
N ALA A 180 -38.96 -6.63 1.29
CA ALA A 180 -39.63 -7.04 0.06
C ALA A 180 -39.03 -6.41 -1.22
N ASP A 181 -38.31 -5.29 -1.09
CA ASP A 181 -37.79 -4.54 -2.24
C ASP A 181 -36.44 -5.09 -2.75
N VAL A 182 -35.77 -5.94 -1.96
CA VAL A 182 -34.46 -6.49 -2.31
C VAL A 182 -34.61 -7.89 -2.90
N ALA A 183 -34.24 -8.03 -4.17
CA ALA A 183 -34.12 -9.33 -4.83
C ALA A 183 -32.66 -9.73 -5.00
N LEU A 184 -32.42 -11.05 -5.11
CA LEU A 184 -31.11 -11.63 -5.30
C LEU A 184 -31.03 -12.42 -6.60
N SER A 185 -29.93 -12.23 -7.31
CA SER A 185 -29.50 -13.07 -8.42
C SER A 185 -28.36 -13.99 -7.96
N ALA A 186 -28.38 -15.24 -8.39
CA ALA A 186 -27.25 -16.15 -8.32
C ALA A 186 -26.51 -16.14 -9.66
N GLY A 187 -25.22 -15.76 -9.65
CA GLY A 187 -24.30 -15.88 -10.77
C GLY A 187 -23.54 -17.20 -10.71
N ILE A 188 -23.58 -17.97 -11.81
CA ILE A 188 -22.90 -19.25 -11.98
C ILE A 188 -21.75 -18.99 -12.96
N GLN A 189 -20.54 -18.86 -12.44
CA GLN A 189 -19.34 -18.50 -13.22
C GLN A 189 -18.34 -19.66 -13.26
N LEU A 190 -17.65 -19.84 -14.38
CA LEU A 190 -16.60 -20.84 -14.51
C LEU A 190 -15.49 -20.60 -13.47
N MET A 191 -15.06 -21.65 -12.77
CA MET A 191 -13.91 -21.55 -11.86
C MET A 191 -12.60 -21.48 -12.65
N VAL A 192 -11.83 -20.43 -12.41
CA VAL A 192 -10.41 -20.36 -12.73
C VAL A 192 -9.66 -21.31 -11.79
N ARG A 193 -8.73 -22.13 -12.30
CA ARG A 193 -7.96 -23.13 -11.53
C ARG A 193 -6.90 -22.50 -10.62
N ALA A 194 -7.24 -21.43 -9.90
CA ALA A 194 -6.31 -20.71 -9.03
C ALA A 194 -5.88 -21.52 -7.79
N GLY A 195 -6.58 -22.62 -7.45
CA GLY A 195 -6.17 -23.52 -6.37
C GLY A 195 -4.77 -24.11 -6.54
N THR A 196 -4.27 -24.23 -7.77
CA THR A 196 -2.89 -24.64 -8.09
C THR A 196 -2.04 -23.48 -8.63
N GLY A 197 -2.60 -22.27 -8.68
CA GLY A 197 -1.96 -21.03 -9.14
C GLY A 197 -1.89 -19.99 -8.02
N ALA A 198 -2.29 -18.76 -8.35
CA ALA A 198 -2.31 -17.62 -7.43
C ALA A 198 -3.57 -16.79 -7.66
N ALA A 199 -3.96 -16.01 -6.68
CA ALA A 199 -5.07 -15.06 -6.78
C ALA A 199 -4.89 -13.92 -5.79
N GLY A 200 -5.69 -12.87 -5.96
CA GLY A 200 -5.68 -11.76 -5.03
C GLY A 200 -6.61 -10.63 -5.45
N VAL A 201 -6.31 -9.46 -4.91
CA VAL A 201 -7.08 -8.23 -5.11
C VAL A 201 -6.14 -7.14 -5.58
N LEU A 202 -6.61 -6.27 -6.46
CA LEU A 202 -5.89 -5.07 -6.85
C LEU A 202 -6.78 -3.83 -6.82
N PHE A 203 -6.15 -2.69 -6.59
CA PHE A 203 -6.79 -1.38 -6.57
C PHE A 203 -6.11 -0.47 -7.58
N THR A 204 -6.89 0.36 -8.27
CA THR A 204 -6.35 1.34 -9.21
C THR A 204 -5.95 2.66 -8.52
N LEU A 205 -5.65 2.61 -7.22
CA LEU A 205 -5.02 3.70 -6.48
C LEU A 205 -4.28 3.12 -5.28
N ASP A 206 -3.43 3.91 -4.65
CA ASP A 206 -2.93 3.56 -3.32
C ASP A 206 -4.04 3.77 -2.28
N THR A 207 -4.43 2.69 -1.62
CA THR A 207 -5.59 2.71 -0.73
C THR A 207 -5.34 3.39 0.62
N GLU A 208 -4.08 3.64 0.98
CA GLU A 208 -3.72 4.38 2.20
C GLU A 208 -3.70 5.89 2.00
N SER A 209 -3.03 6.36 0.96
CA SER A 209 -2.90 7.79 0.64
C SER A 209 -4.05 8.33 -0.20
N GLY A 210 -4.65 7.49 -1.05
CA GLY A 210 -5.53 7.91 -2.14
C GLY A 210 -4.78 8.35 -3.41
N TYR A 211 -3.46 8.17 -3.48
CA TYR A 211 -2.66 8.55 -4.65
C TYR A 211 -3.06 7.73 -5.89
N ARG A 212 -3.54 8.42 -6.92
CA ARG A 212 -4.24 7.80 -8.05
C ARG A 212 -3.34 7.29 -9.18
N ASN A 213 -2.04 7.64 -9.20
CA ASN A 213 -1.16 7.27 -10.31
C ASN A 213 -0.44 5.92 -10.10
N VAL A 214 -0.93 5.08 -9.20
CA VAL A 214 -0.42 3.72 -8.99
C VAL A 214 -1.54 2.69 -9.05
N VAL A 215 -1.18 1.46 -9.42
CA VAL A 215 -1.97 0.25 -9.20
C VAL A 215 -1.33 -0.52 -8.06
N PHE A 216 -2.12 -0.86 -7.04
CA PHE A 216 -1.68 -1.67 -5.91
C PHE A 216 -2.24 -3.09 -6.08
N ILE A 217 -1.36 -4.09 -6.14
CA ILE A 217 -1.74 -5.49 -6.33
C ILE A 217 -1.32 -6.29 -5.10
N THR A 218 -2.25 -7.10 -4.59
CA THR A 218 -1.99 -8.13 -3.59
C THR A 218 -2.08 -9.52 -4.23
N SER A 219 -1.21 -10.44 -3.82
CA SER A 219 -1.15 -11.79 -4.41
C SER A 219 -0.78 -12.86 -3.38
N SER A 220 -1.47 -13.99 -3.41
CA SER A 220 -1.10 -15.19 -2.64
C SER A 220 -1.41 -16.46 -3.44
N TYR A 221 -0.86 -17.60 -3.02
CA TYR A 221 -1.17 -18.90 -3.62
C TYR A 221 -2.59 -19.37 -3.25
N GLY A 222 -3.20 -20.13 -4.16
CA GLY A 222 -4.53 -20.69 -3.96
C GLY A 222 -5.65 -19.73 -4.37
N LEU A 223 -6.86 -20.03 -3.91
CA LEU A 223 -8.06 -19.26 -4.21
C LEU A 223 -8.05 -17.88 -3.51
N GLY A 224 -8.53 -16.85 -4.23
CA GLY A 224 -8.46 -15.45 -3.80
C GLY A 224 -9.25 -15.12 -2.53
N GLU A 225 -10.20 -15.97 -2.15
CA GLU A 225 -11.02 -15.83 -0.94
C GLU A 225 -10.16 -15.58 0.32
N SER A 226 -9.02 -16.27 0.44
CA SER A 226 -8.11 -16.07 1.59
C SER A 226 -7.52 -14.66 1.66
N VAL A 227 -7.33 -14.00 0.51
CA VAL A 227 -6.81 -12.62 0.44
C VAL A 227 -7.93 -11.62 0.72
N VAL A 228 -9.11 -11.84 0.14
CA VAL A 228 -10.31 -10.99 0.34
C VAL A 228 -10.72 -10.98 1.81
N GLN A 229 -10.74 -12.15 2.47
CA GLN A 229 -11.06 -12.27 3.90
C GLN A 229 -9.93 -11.79 4.82
N GLY A 230 -8.70 -11.62 4.29
CA GLY A 230 -7.53 -11.34 5.10
C GLY A 230 -7.01 -12.53 5.93
N ALA A 231 -7.41 -13.75 5.58
CA ALA A 231 -6.92 -14.95 6.23
C ALA A 231 -5.42 -15.19 5.99
N VAL A 232 -4.86 -14.59 4.94
CA VAL A 232 -3.44 -14.67 4.59
C VAL A 232 -2.82 -13.28 4.47
N ASN A 233 -1.52 -13.20 4.76
CA ASN A 233 -0.71 -12.01 4.48
C ASN A 233 -0.06 -12.18 3.08
N PRO A 234 -0.55 -11.43 2.07
CA PRO A 234 -0.15 -11.61 0.67
C PRO A 234 1.13 -10.84 0.32
N ASP A 235 1.72 -11.21 -0.82
CA ASP A 235 2.68 -10.36 -1.53
C ASP A 235 2.01 -9.07 -1.96
N GLU A 236 2.79 -8.00 -2.07
CA GLU A 236 2.33 -6.67 -2.43
C GLU A 236 3.19 -6.08 -3.55
N PHE A 237 2.56 -5.49 -4.55
CA PHE A 237 3.21 -4.84 -5.69
C PHE A 237 2.59 -3.46 -5.94
N TYR A 238 3.44 -2.47 -6.20
CA TYR A 238 3.04 -1.14 -6.65
C TYR A 238 3.53 -0.90 -8.06
N LEU A 239 2.62 -0.56 -8.97
CA LEU A 239 2.95 -0.27 -10.37
C LEU A 239 2.55 1.16 -10.74
N PHE A 240 3.44 1.88 -11.41
CA PHE A 240 3.25 3.28 -11.78
C PHE A 240 2.48 3.41 -13.10
N LYS A 241 1.28 4.00 -13.04
CA LYS A 241 0.38 4.13 -14.20
C LYS A 241 0.99 4.89 -15.38
N PRO A 242 1.71 6.03 -15.18
CA PRO A 242 2.36 6.71 -16.29
C PRO A 242 3.37 5.82 -17.04
N ASN A 243 4.10 4.96 -16.33
CA ASN A 243 5.01 4.01 -16.97
C ASN A 243 4.27 2.88 -17.70
N LEU A 244 3.19 2.35 -17.11
CA LEU A 244 2.33 1.36 -17.78
C LEU A 244 1.78 1.91 -19.11
N ARG A 245 1.30 3.16 -19.10
CA ARG A 245 0.79 3.85 -20.31
C ARG A 245 1.88 4.15 -21.33
N ALA A 246 3.12 4.33 -20.88
CA ALA A 246 4.28 4.55 -21.73
C ALA A 246 5.00 3.25 -22.16
N ASP A 247 4.47 2.07 -21.79
CA ASP A 247 5.07 0.75 -22.00
C ASP A 247 6.52 0.65 -21.50
N LYS A 248 6.78 1.27 -20.34
CA LYS A 248 8.04 1.20 -19.60
C LYS A 248 7.90 0.28 -18.39
N PRO A 249 9.01 -0.25 -17.83
CA PRO A 249 9.01 -0.92 -16.53
C PRO A 249 8.30 -0.08 -15.47
N ALA A 250 7.24 -0.64 -14.87
CA ALA A 250 6.34 0.13 -14.01
C ALA A 250 6.37 -0.30 -12.55
N VAL A 251 6.96 -1.45 -12.20
CA VAL A 251 7.06 -1.92 -10.82
C VAL A 251 7.94 -0.96 -10.02
N LEU A 252 7.33 -0.26 -9.06
CA LEU A 252 8.00 0.66 -8.14
C LEU A 252 8.52 -0.05 -6.90
N ARG A 253 7.74 -1.01 -6.38
CA ARG A 253 8.04 -1.73 -5.13
C ARG A 253 7.37 -3.08 -5.14
N ARG A 254 8.04 -4.07 -4.54
CA ARG A 254 7.49 -5.39 -4.24
C ARG A 254 7.85 -5.84 -2.83
N SER A 255 6.91 -6.46 -2.13
CA SER A 255 7.10 -6.99 -0.77
C SER A 255 6.60 -8.43 -0.70
N ILE A 256 7.41 -9.33 -0.15
CA ILE A 256 7.02 -10.73 0.06
C ILE A 256 6.09 -10.81 1.27
N GLY A 257 4.91 -11.40 1.08
CA GLY A 257 4.01 -11.77 2.16
C GLY A 257 4.41 -13.11 2.79
N THR A 258 4.03 -13.32 4.05
CA THR A 258 4.33 -14.59 4.76
C THR A 258 3.66 -15.79 4.09
N LYS A 259 2.51 -15.56 3.44
CA LYS A 259 1.74 -16.57 2.69
C LYS A 259 1.57 -17.88 3.46
N ALA A 260 1.31 -17.80 4.76
CA ALA A 260 1.38 -18.96 5.67
C ALA A 260 0.44 -20.11 5.27
N SER A 261 -0.77 -19.78 4.80
CA SER A 261 -1.77 -20.76 4.37
C SER A 261 -2.29 -20.44 2.96
N ARG A 262 -2.83 -21.45 2.28
CA ARG A 262 -3.51 -21.32 0.99
C ARG A 262 -4.81 -22.11 0.95
N MET A 263 -5.81 -21.59 0.27
CA MET A 263 -7.07 -22.30 0.02
C MET A 263 -7.02 -23.02 -1.31
N ILE A 264 -7.29 -24.33 -1.31
CA ILE A 264 -7.23 -25.19 -2.48
C ILE A 264 -8.52 -26.01 -2.64
N TYR A 265 -8.65 -26.70 -3.77
CA TYR A 265 -9.82 -27.54 -4.05
C TYR A 265 -9.89 -28.75 -3.12
N GLY A 266 -11.08 -29.01 -2.57
CA GLY A 266 -11.40 -30.22 -1.83
C GLY A 266 -11.54 -31.43 -2.76
N SER A 267 -11.19 -32.62 -2.25
CA SER A 267 -11.19 -33.89 -2.99
C SER A 267 -12.44 -34.77 -2.76
N GLY A 268 -13.50 -34.23 -2.14
CA GLY A 268 -14.73 -34.97 -1.79
C GLY A 268 -15.84 -34.93 -2.85
N ASP A 269 -16.83 -35.82 -2.72
CA ASP A 269 -18.06 -35.83 -3.54
C ASP A 269 -18.84 -34.51 -3.35
N GLY A 270 -19.11 -33.81 -4.45
CA GLY A 270 -19.80 -32.51 -4.47
C GLY A 270 -18.89 -31.28 -4.59
N GLY A 271 -17.57 -31.45 -4.53
CA GLY A 271 -16.60 -30.35 -4.63
C GLY A 271 -16.47 -29.54 -3.32
N GLY A 272 -15.93 -28.33 -3.40
CA GLY A 272 -15.66 -27.46 -2.25
C GLY A 272 -14.18 -27.09 -2.07
N VAL A 273 -13.84 -26.48 -0.94
CA VAL A 273 -12.51 -25.92 -0.67
C VAL A 273 -11.99 -26.38 0.69
N HIS A 274 -10.67 -26.44 0.85
CA HIS A 274 -10.03 -26.60 2.14
C HIS A 274 -8.76 -25.75 2.21
N THR A 275 -8.37 -25.40 3.43
CA THR A 275 -7.17 -24.60 3.70
C THR A 275 -6.06 -25.52 4.17
N GLU A 276 -4.87 -25.33 3.61
CA GLU A 276 -3.65 -26.02 4.03
C GLU A 276 -2.49 -25.02 4.22
N ASP A 277 -1.42 -25.49 4.85
CA ASP A 277 -0.18 -24.73 4.97
C ASP A 277 0.51 -24.61 3.60
N THR A 278 0.91 -23.39 3.24
CA THR A 278 1.74 -23.18 2.05
C THR A 278 3.12 -23.81 2.29
N PRO A 279 3.70 -24.56 1.33
CA PRO A 279 5.06 -25.08 1.45
C PRO A 279 6.09 -23.98 1.74
N GLU A 280 7.05 -24.23 2.64
CA GLU A 280 8.05 -23.22 3.04
C GLU A 280 8.82 -22.63 1.85
N ALA A 281 9.16 -23.46 0.86
CA ALA A 281 9.86 -23.03 -0.35
C ALA A 281 9.06 -22.04 -1.21
N ASP A 282 7.73 -22.07 -1.12
CA ASP A 282 6.84 -21.15 -1.84
C ASP A 282 6.59 -19.87 -1.05
N ARG A 283 6.58 -19.95 0.30
CA ARG A 283 6.46 -18.75 1.17
C ARG A 283 7.56 -17.72 0.91
N LEU A 284 8.75 -18.19 0.55
CA LEU A 284 9.94 -17.36 0.26
C LEU A 284 10.00 -16.84 -1.18
N LYS A 285 8.97 -17.06 -2.00
CA LYS A 285 8.89 -16.58 -3.38
C LYS A 285 7.73 -15.62 -3.55
N PHE A 286 7.82 -14.75 -4.55
CA PHE A 286 6.66 -14.04 -5.06
C PHE A 286 5.72 -15.02 -5.76
N SER A 287 4.42 -14.91 -5.48
CA SER A 287 3.36 -15.75 -6.04
C SER A 287 3.04 -15.46 -7.51
N ILE A 288 3.43 -14.27 -7.99
CA ILE A 288 3.37 -13.86 -9.39
C ILE A 288 4.68 -13.17 -9.81
N SER A 289 4.97 -13.18 -11.11
CA SER A 289 6.14 -12.48 -11.67
C SER A 289 5.87 -10.99 -11.94
N ASP A 290 6.93 -10.20 -12.13
CA ASP A 290 6.81 -8.79 -12.50
C ASP A 290 6.05 -8.59 -13.83
N ALA A 291 6.16 -9.54 -14.77
CA ALA A 291 5.43 -9.53 -16.03
C ALA A 291 3.93 -9.76 -15.81
N GLU A 292 3.56 -10.72 -14.96
CA GLU A 292 2.17 -11.00 -14.59
C GLU A 292 1.55 -9.83 -13.82
N ALA A 293 2.30 -9.22 -12.88
CA ALA A 293 1.87 -8.01 -12.19
C ALA A 293 1.65 -6.84 -13.17
N THR A 294 2.50 -6.72 -14.20
CA THR A 294 2.36 -5.70 -15.25
C THR A 294 1.12 -5.95 -16.12
N GLU A 295 0.85 -7.20 -16.51
CA GLU A 295 -0.36 -7.56 -17.26
C GLU A 295 -1.64 -7.29 -16.46
N LEU A 296 -1.68 -7.70 -15.18
CA LEU A 296 -2.79 -7.38 -14.27
C LEU A 296 -3.01 -5.86 -14.16
N ALA A 297 -1.94 -5.09 -14.02
CA ALA A 297 -2.06 -3.64 -13.93
C ALA A 297 -2.53 -2.99 -15.25
N LYS A 298 -2.18 -3.56 -16.41
CA LYS A 298 -2.71 -3.13 -17.71
C LYS A 298 -4.22 -3.43 -17.81
N MET A 299 -4.66 -4.62 -17.40
CA MET A 299 -6.11 -4.94 -17.34
C MET A 299 -6.84 -3.98 -16.39
N ALA A 300 -6.26 -3.69 -15.23
CA ALA A 300 -6.82 -2.76 -14.24
C ALA A 300 -6.97 -1.34 -14.77
N LEU A 301 -6.00 -0.85 -15.54
CA LEU A 301 -6.07 0.45 -16.22
C LEU A 301 -7.19 0.49 -17.26
N THR A 302 -7.32 -0.55 -18.08
CA THR A 302 -8.40 -0.65 -19.06
C THR A 302 -9.78 -0.61 -18.38
N ILE A 303 -9.93 -1.30 -17.24
CA ILE A 303 -11.16 -1.29 -16.44
C ILE A 303 -11.41 0.11 -15.86
N GLU A 304 -10.43 0.74 -15.22
CA GLU A 304 -10.56 2.11 -14.68
C GLU A 304 -10.91 3.14 -15.76
N ASP A 305 -10.26 3.08 -16.91
CA ASP A 305 -10.50 4.01 -18.03
C ASP A 305 -11.93 3.83 -18.59
N HIS A 306 -12.48 2.60 -18.60
CA HIS A 306 -13.87 2.33 -19.00
C HIS A 306 -14.89 2.90 -18.02
N TYR A 307 -14.69 2.66 -16.72
CA TYR A 307 -15.63 3.10 -15.67
C TYR A 307 -15.44 4.57 -15.25
N GLY A 308 -14.31 5.19 -15.64
CA GLY A 308 -13.98 6.59 -15.37
C GLY A 308 -13.75 6.92 -13.89
N ARG A 309 -13.45 5.91 -13.07
CA ARG A 309 -13.30 6.05 -11.60
C ARG A 309 -12.38 4.97 -11.04
N PRO A 310 -11.78 5.17 -9.85
CA PRO A 310 -10.97 4.14 -9.22
C PRO A 310 -11.74 2.85 -8.94
N MET A 311 -11.07 1.71 -9.08
CA MET A 311 -11.68 0.38 -9.03
C MET A 311 -10.97 -0.53 -8.03
N ASP A 312 -11.75 -1.41 -7.39
CA ASP A 312 -11.38 -2.57 -6.59
C ASP A 312 -11.69 -3.83 -7.41
N ILE A 313 -10.68 -4.66 -7.66
CA ILE A 313 -10.72 -5.73 -8.65
C ILE A 313 -10.16 -7.02 -8.06
N GLU A 314 -10.94 -8.09 -8.14
CA GLU A 314 -10.51 -9.45 -7.79
C GLU A 314 -9.98 -10.17 -9.03
N TRP A 315 -8.89 -10.91 -8.88
CA TRP A 315 -8.24 -11.62 -9.99
C TRP A 315 -7.74 -13.00 -9.59
N GLY A 316 -7.54 -13.87 -10.58
CA GLY A 316 -6.99 -15.21 -10.40
C GLY A 316 -6.11 -15.63 -11.58
N LYS A 317 -5.03 -16.34 -11.29
CA LYS A 317 -4.14 -16.99 -12.24
C LYS A 317 -4.47 -18.47 -12.28
N ASP A 318 -4.81 -18.97 -13.46
CA ASP A 318 -5.04 -20.39 -13.66
C ASP A 318 -3.73 -21.18 -13.50
N GLY A 319 -3.69 -22.16 -12.59
CA GLY A 319 -2.48 -22.94 -12.32
C GLY A 319 -2.10 -23.92 -13.43
N GLU A 320 -3.02 -24.22 -14.35
CA GLU A 320 -2.79 -25.15 -15.48
C GLU A 320 -2.40 -24.39 -16.75
N THR A 321 -3.12 -23.33 -17.09
CA THR A 321 -2.85 -22.53 -18.32
C THR A 321 -1.85 -21.41 -18.09
N GLY A 322 -1.73 -20.91 -16.85
CA GLY A 322 -0.94 -19.73 -16.51
C GLY A 322 -1.62 -18.39 -16.85
N GLU A 323 -2.83 -18.42 -17.42
CA GLU A 323 -3.56 -17.22 -17.84
C GLU A 323 -4.14 -16.46 -16.64
N LEU A 324 -4.21 -15.14 -16.78
CA LEU A 324 -4.75 -14.21 -15.78
C LEU A 324 -6.20 -13.85 -16.11
N PHE A 325 -7.05 -13.90 -15.10
CA PHE A 325 -8.48 -13.61 -15.21
C PHE A 325 -8.91 -12.58 -14.17
N ILE A 326 -9.79 -11.67 -14.58
CA ILE A 326 -10.53 -10.78 -13.68
C ILE A 326 -11.81 -11.49 -13.25
N LEU A 327 -11.99 -11.62 -11.94
CA LEU A 327 -13.08 -12.37 -11.31
C LEU A 327 -14.23 -11.47 -10.89
N GLN A 328 -13.94 -10.22 -10.53
CA GLN A 328 -14.92 -9.20 -10.14
C GLN A 328 -14.29 -7.81 -10.26
N ALA A 329 -15.08 -6.78 -10.56
CA ALA A 329 -14.65 -5.39 -10.50
C ALA A 329 -15.79 -4.51 -9.96
N ARG A 330 -15.45 -3.60 -9.04
CA ARG A 330 -16.39 -2.62 -8.47
C ARG A 330 -15.68 -1.29 -8.19
N PRO A 331 -16.41 -0.17 -8.06
CA PRO A 331 -15.81 1.11 -7.69
C PRO A 331 -15.14 1.07 -6.31
N GLU A 332 -14.00 1.73 -6.16
CA GLU A 332 -13.38 2.00 -4.85
C GLU A 332 -14.08 3.20 -4.19
N THR A 333 -14.60 3.02 -2.97
CA THR A 333 -15.53 3.97 -2.34
C THR A 333 -14.98 4.66 -1.10
N VAL A 334 -13.85 4.24 -0.55
CA VAL A 334 -13.33 4.75 0.72
C VAL A 334 -12.56 6.05 0.49
N LYS A 335 -11.55 6.03 -0.39
CA LYS A 335 -10.73 7.22 -0.67
C LYS A 335 -11.36 8.16 -1.68
N SER A 336 -12.29 7.67 -2.51
CA SER A 336 -13.04 8.51 -3.45
C SER A 336 -14.02 9.49 -2.78
N ARG A 337 -14.40 9.25 -1.50
CA ARG A 337 -15.36 10.07 -0.73
C ARG A 337 -14.71 11.08 0.23
N ALA A 338 -13.43 10.89 0.58
CA ALA A 338 -12.73 11.83 1.46
C ALA A 338 -12.57 13.18 0.75
N GLY A 339 -13.13 14.25 1.33
CA GLY A 339 -12.86 15.62 0.90
C GLY A 339 -11.36 15.96 0.99
N GLN A 340 -10.93 17.06 0.36
CA GLN A 340 -9.52 17.49 0.32
C GLN A 340 -8.98 18.08 1.65
N SER A 341 -9.64 17.80 2.79
CA SER A 341 -9.14 18.14 4.12
C SER A 341 -8.19 17.04 4.61
N MET A 342 -6.92 17.36 4.77
CA MET A 342 -5.90 16.40 5.25
C MET A 342 -5.71 16.57 6.76
N GLU A 343 -6.17 15.59 7.54
CA GLU A 343 -5.81 15.48 8.96
C GLU A 343 -4.45 14.77 9.07
N ARG A 344 -3.52 15.36 9.83
CA ARG A 344 -2.23 14.74 10.13
C ARG A 344 -2.14 14.45 11.62
N PHE A 345 -1.93 13.18 11.95
CA PHE A 345 -1.67 12.74 13.30
C PHE A 345 -0.17 12.59 13.50
N ARG A 346 0.37 13.14 14.59
CA ARG A 346 1.79 13.02 14.94
C ARG A 346 1.92 12.61 16.40
N LEU A 347 2.64 11.52 16.63
CA LEU A 347 3.02 11.09 17.97
C LEU A 347 4.12 12.03 18.52
N GLU A 348 3.90 12.62 19.68
CA GLU A 348 4.84 13.57 20.32
C GLU A 348 5.84 12.86 21.25
N SER A 349 5.52 11.64 21.65
CA SER A 349 6.32 10.84 22.58
C SER A 349 6.40 9.39 22.10
N THR A 350 7.55 8.73 22.27
CA THR A 350 7.69 7.30 21.99
C THR A 350 7.51 6.47 23.27
N GLY A 351 7.03 5.24 23.12
CA GLY A 351 6.82 4.28 24.23
C GLY A 351 7.40 2.90 23.93
N SER A 352 7.23 1.97 24.87
CA SER A 352 7.56 0.55 24.65
C SER A 352 6.58 -0.06 23.65
N ILE A 353 7.11 -0.71 22.61
CA ILE A 353 6.29 -1.35 21.57
C ILE A 353 5.87 -2.74 22.08
N LEU A 354 4.56 -2.94 22.20
CA LEU A 354 3.97 -4.21 22.62
C LEU A 354 3.82 -5.16 21.43
N ALA A 355 3.36 -4.67 20.29
CA ALA A 355 3.24 -5.42 19.04
C ALA A 355 3.34 -4.49 17.82
N GLU A 356 3.65 -5.05 16.66
CA GLU A 356 3.71 -4.32 15.38
C GLU A 356 2.98 -5.13 14.30
N GLY A 357 2.41 -4.45 13.32
CA GLY A 357 1.77 -5.06 12.16
C GLY A 357 1.70 -4.07 11.00
N ARG A 358 0.82 -4.32 10.04
CA ARG A 358 0.55 -3.41 8.92
C ARG A 358 -0.40 -2.30 9.37
N ALA A 359 0.01 -1.04 9.17
CA ALA A 359 -0.83 0.11 9.44
C ALA A 359 -1.92 0.24 8.38
N ILE A 360 -3.15 0.48 8.85
CA ILE A 360 -4.31 0.85 8.05
C ILE A 360 -4.73 2.26 8.45
N GLY A 361 -4.79 3.16 7.47
CA GLY A 361 -5.01 4.58 7.70
C GLY A 361 -3.80 5.26 8.36
N GLN A 362 -3.98 6.52 8.79
CA GLN A 362 -2.90 7.37 9.30
C GLN A 362 -3.19 8.00 10.65
N ARG A 363 -4.25 7.52 11.31
CA ARG A 363 -4.70 8.07 12.59
C ARG A 363 -3.95 7.44 13.76
N ILE A 364 -4.11 8.05 14.92
CA ILE A 364 -3.67 7.49 16.20
C ILE A 364 -4.91 7.32 17.07
N GLY A 365 -5.04 6.15 17.67
CA GLY A 365 -6.17 5.77 18.51
C GLY A 365 -5.67 5.31 19.87
N GLN A 366 -6.43 5.59 20.91
CA GLN A 366 -6.03 5.31 22.30
C GLN A 366 -7.21 4.84 23.12
N GLY A 367 -6.95 3.86 23.99
CA GLY A 367 -7.99 3.23 24.78
C GLY A 367 -7.43 2.12 25.66
N LYS A 368 -8.32 1.41 26.35
CA LYS A 368 -7.94 0.16 27.02
C LYS A 368 -7.95 -0.97 26.00
N ALA A 369 -6.90 -1.78 26.00
CA ALA A 369 -6.81 -2.99 25.20
C ALA A 369 -7.86 -4.00 25.66
N ARG A 370 -8.79 -4.35 24.77
CA ARG A 370 -9.74 -5.44 24.95
C ARG A 370 -9.31 -6.58 24.04
N VAL A 371 -8.55 -7.51 24.62
CA VAL A 371 -8.17 -8.74 23.95
C VAL A 371 -9.35 -9.69 24.02
N ILE A 372 -9.98 -9.95 22.88
CA ILE A 372 -11.21 -10.75 22.73
C ILE A 372 -10.90 -11.95 21.84
N GLU A 373 -11.09 -13.16 22.36
CA GLU A 373 -10.78 -14.40 21.61
C GLU A 373 -11.99 -14.95 20.83
N SER A 374 -13.21 -14.56 21.20
CA SER A 374 -14.43 -15.08 20.58
C SER A 374 -15.59 -14.08 20.55
N LEU A 375 -16.57 -14.32 19.66
CA LEU A 375 -17.78 -13.50 19.54
C LEU A 375 -18.59 -13.42 20.84
N ASP A 376 -18.50 -14.41 21.72
CA ASP A 376 -19.25 -14.45 22.99
C ASP A 376 -18.83 -13.33 23.97
N GLU A 377 -17.61 -12.81 23.82
CA GLU A 377 -16.98 -11.81 24.67
C GLU A 377 -17.10 -10.38 24.11
N ILE A 378 -17.72 -10.21 22.94
CA ILE A 378 -17.88 -8.91 22.24
C ILE A 378 -18.56 -7.84 23.10
N HIS A 379 -19.44 -8.26 24.02
CA HIS A 379 -20.14 -7.38 24.94
C HIS A 379 -19.22 -6.67 25.95
N GLU A 380 -17.97 -7.12 26.12
CA GLU A 380 -16.98 -6.51 27.02
C GLU A 380 -16.31 -5.25 26.45
N VAL A 381 -16.41 -5.03 25.13
CA VAL A 381 -15.81 -3.87 24.49
C VAL A 381 -16.66 -2.64 24.77
N GLU A 382 -16.06 -1.61 25.35
CA GLU A 382 -16.70 -0.34 25.66
C GLU A 382 -16.38 0.73 24.58
N GLU A 383 -17.10 1.84 24.62
CA GLU A 383 -16.83 2.97 23.71
C GLU A 383 -15.46 3.58 24.04
N GLY A 384 -14.60 3.71 23.03
CA GLY A 384 -13.24 4.22 23.17
C GLY A 384 -12.18 3.17 23.55
N ASP A 385 -12.54 1.89 23.60
CA ASP A 385 -11.57 0.79 23.80
C ASP A 385 -10.78 0.47 22.54
N VAL A 386 -9.61 -0.15 22.68
CA VAL A 386 -8.83 -0.70 21.58
C VAL A 386 -9.15 -2.18 21.45
N LEU A 387 -9.82 -2.57 20.37
CA LEU A 387 -10.18 -3.96 20.10
C LEU A 387 -8.94 -4.73 19.62
N ILE A 388 -8.61 -5.84 20.28
CA ILE A 388 -7.52 -6.73 19.89
C ILE A 388 -8.06 -8.15 19.74
N THR A 389 -7.88 -8.77 18.58
CA THR A 389 -8.38 -10.14 18.33
C THR A 389 -7.52 -10.88 17.28
N ASP A 390 -7.78 -12.17 17.02
CA ASP A 390 -7.03 -12.92 15.99
C ASP A 390 -7.41 -12.45 14.57
N MET A 391 -8.71 -12.33 14.32
CA MET A 391 -9.31 -11.88 13.06
C MET A 391 -10.71 -11.33 13.33
N THR A 392 -11.17 -10.39 12.50
CA THR A 392 -12.57 -9.91 12.52
C THR A 392 -13.31 -10.41 11.29
N ASP A 393 -14.59 -10.69 11.46
CA ASP A 393 -15.57 -10.90 10.39
C ASP A 393 -16.74 -9.89 10.54
N PRO A 394 -17.75 -9.88 9.65
CA PRO A 394 -18.85 -8.92 9.72
C PRO A 394 -19.65 -8.92 11.04
N ASP A 395 -19.63 -10.00 11.84
CA ASP A 395 -20.35 -10.05 13.11
C ASP A 395 -19.72 -9.12 14.17
N TRP A 396 -18.49 -8.64 13.93
CA TRP A 396 -17.78 -7.68 14.79
C TRP A 396 -18.16 -6.22 14.51
N GLU A 397 -18.82 -5.91 13.39
CA GLU A 397 -19.12 -4.54 12.96
C GLU A 397 -19.77 -3.64 14.05
N PRO A 398 -20.80 -4.11 14.81
CA PRO A 398 -21.43 -3.26 15.83
C PRO A 398 -20.46 -2.77 16.90
N VAL A 399 -19.43 -3.58 17.19
CA VAL A 399 -18.43 -3.27 18.22
C VAL A 399 -17.22 -2.56 17.65
N MET A 400 -16.84 -2.83 16.40
CA MET A 400 -15.81 -2.05 15.70
C MET A 400 -16.17 -0.55 15.65
N LYS A 401 -17.46 -0.22 15.49
CA LYS A 401 -17.97 1.17 15.57
C LYS A 401 -17.73 1.88 16.90
N ARG A 402 -17.55 1.12 17.98
CA ARG A 402 -17.34 1.64 19.33
C ARG A 402 -15.85 1.77 19.68
N ALA A 403 -14.98 1.11 18.92
CA ALA A 403 -13.55 1.04 19.21
C ALA A 403 -12.83 2.34 18.80
N ALA A 404 -11.84 2.75 19.60
CA ALA A 404 -10.90 3.82 19.26
C ALA A 404 -9.79 3.37 18.30
N ALA A 405 -9.51 2.06 18.26
CA ALA A 405 -8.59 1.43 17.31
C ALA A 405 -8.85 -0.08 17.22
N ILE A 406 -8.40 -0.72 16.14
CA ILE A 406 -8.51 -2.17 15.92
C ILE A 406 -7.13 -2.79 15.71
N VAL A 407 -6.85 -3.92 16.35
CA VAL A 407 -5.60 -4.66 16.19
C VAL A 407 -5.92 -6.13 15.92
N THR A 408 -5.35 -6.71 14.87
CA THR A 408 -5.53 -8.13 14.54
C THR A 408 -4.22 -8.87 14.31
N ASN A 409 -4.16 -10.13 14.73
CA ASN A 409 -2.99 -11.00 14.44
C ASN A 409 -2.90 -11.32 12.95
N ARG A 410 -4.04 -11.56 12.30
CA ARG A 410 -4.13 -11.91 10.87
C ARG A 410 -4.79 -10.76 10.09
N GLY A 411 -4.54 -10.70 8.79
CA GLY A 411 -5.05 -9.64 7.93
C GLY A 411 -3.98 -8.92 7.13
N GLY A 412 -4.31 -8.58 5.88
CA GLY A 412 -3.57 -7.61 5.07
C GLY A 412 -4.37 -6.31 4.88
N ARG A 413 -3.90 -5.42 4.01
CA ARG A 413 -4.57 -4.13 3.71
C ARG A 413 -6.00 -4.25 3.17
N THR A 414 -6.37 -5.44 2.72
CA THR A 414 -7.65 -5.77 2.11
C THR A 414 -8.57 -6.56 3.03
N CYS A 415 -8.13 -6.88 4.25
CA CYS A 415 -8.94 -7.67 5.17
C CYS A 415 -10.17 -6.91 5.67
N HIS A 416 -11.14 -7.64 6.20
CA HIS A 416 -12.35 -7.07 6.77
C HIS A 416 -12.06 -5.95 7.80
N ALA A 417 -11.14 -6.21 8.74
CA ALA A 417 -10.71 -5.22 9.72
C ALA A 417 -10.22 -3.92 9.07
N ALA A 418 -9.42 -4.04 8.01
CA ALA A 418 -8.84 -2.91 7.31
C ALA A 418 -9.90 -2.09 6.54
N ILE A 419 -10.82 -2.75 5.86
CA ILE A 419 -11.88 -2.09 5.09
C ILE A 419 -12.78 -1.27 6.02
N ILE A 420 -13.30 -1.91 7.08
CA ILE A 420 -14.18 -1.25 8.06
C ILE A 420 -13.46 -0.15 8.82
N ALA A 421 -12.20 -0.37 9.21
CA ALA A 421 -11.40 0.65 9.89
C ALA A 421 -11.28 1.93 9.04
N ARG A 422 -11.10 1.81 7.72
CA ARG A 422 -11.05 2.98 6.85
C ARG A 422 -12.42 3.65 6.67
N GLU A 423 -13.49 2.87 6.54
CA GLU A 423 -14.86 3.39 6.41
C GLU A 423 -15.29 4.18 7.66
N LEU A 424 -14.98 3.65 8.85
CA LEU A 424 -15.22 4.30 10.13
C LEU A 424 -14.16 5.35 10.49
N ALA A 425 -13.10 5.41 9.69
CA ALA A 425 -11.95 6.26 9.89
C ALA A 425 -11.33 6.11 11.30
N ILE A 426 -11.16 4.87 11.75
CA ILE A 426 -10.44 4.51 12.96
C ILE A 426 -9.10 3.85 12.58
N PRO A 427 -8.02 4.06 13.35
CA PRO A 427 -6.74 3.43 13.05
C PRO A 427 -6.81 1.93 13.29
N ALA A 428 -6.20 1.15 12.39
CA ALA A 428 -6.06 -0.28 12.59
C ALA A 428 -4.66 -0.81 12.28
N VAL A 429 -4.23 -1.81 13.04
CA VAL A 429 -2.96 -2.53 12.83
C VAL A 429 -3.25 -4.01 12.63
N VAL A 430 -3.05 -4.50 11.42
CA VAL A 430 -3.46 -5.85 11.01
C VAL A 430 -2.24 -6.72 10.70
N GLY A 431 -2.38 -8.05 10.82
CA GLY A 431 -1.28 -8.95 10.50
C GLY A 431 -0.12 -8.90 11.51
N CYS A 432 -0.41 -8.64 12.79
CA CYS A 432 0.61 -8.55 13.84
C CYS A 432 1.30 -9.89 14.16
N GLY A 433 0.65 -11.01 13.83
CA GLY A 433 1.08 -12.36 14.19
C GLY A 433 0.78 -12.74 15.64
N ASP A 434 1.17 -11.91 16.61
CA ASP A 434 1.19 -12.27 18.04
C ASP A 434 0.63 -11.17 18.99
N ALA A 435 -0.18 -10.24 18.49
CA ALA A 435 -0.73 -9.15 19.28
C ALA A 435 -1.64 -9.62 20.43
N THR A 436 -2.46 -10.66 20.22
CA THR A 436 -3.32 -11.23 21.28
C THR A 436 -2.51 -11.83 22.44
N GLU A 437 -1.26 -12.25 22.19
CA GLU A 437 -0.38 -12.83 23.19
C GLU A 437 0.48 -11.77 23.89
N ARG A 438 0.92 -10.74 23.14
CA ARG A 438 1.86 -9.73 23.62
C ARG A 438 1.21 -8.53 24.29
N VAL A 439 0.00 -8.16 23.90
CA VAL A 439 -0.70 -7.01 24.49
C VAL A 439 -1.53 -7.49 25.68
N PRO A 440 -1.29 -7.00 26.91
CA PRO A 440 -2.07 -7.41 28.06
C PRO A 440 -3.53 -6.95 27.97
N HIS A 441 -4.47 -7.78 28.43
CA HIS A 441 -5.88 -7.40 28.51
C HIS A 441 -6.11 -6.29 29.57
N ALA A 442 -7.01 -5.35 29.26
CA ALA A 442 -7.42 -4.20 30.06
C ALA A 442 -6.33 -3.16 30.41
N THR A 443 -5.20 -3.14 29.70
CA THR A 443 -4.16 -2.10 29.84
C THR A 443 -4.38 -0.94 28.88
N GLU A 444 -3.96 0.27 29.27
CA GLU A 444 -4.01 1.40 28.33
C GLU A 444 -2.95 1.24 27.24
N VAL A 445 -3.34 1.47 25.99
CA VAL A 445 -2.45 1.36 24.83
C VAL A 445 -2.69 2.49 23.84
N THR A 446 -1.66 2.78 23.04
CA THR A 446 -1.74 3.70 21.90
C THR A 446 -1.47 2.94 20.62
N VAL A 447 -2.41 2.99 19.68
CA VAL A 447 -2.28 2.41 18.35
C VAL A 447 -1.96 3.52 17.37
N ALA A 448 -0.74 3.51 16.81
CA ALA A 448 -0.26 4.52 15.89
C ALA A 448 -0.11 3.95 14.49
N CYS A 449 -0.87 4.50 13.54
CA CYS A 449 -0.76 4.21 12.11
C CYS A 449 -0.13 5.38 11.32
N SER A 450 0.28 6.45 12.01
CA SER A 450 0.84 7.67 11.41
C SER A 450 2.31 7.55 10.96
N GLU A 451 2.97 6.42 11.20
CA GLU A 451 4.42 6.26 11.03
C GLU A 451 4.86 5.52 9.76
N GLY A 452 3.95 5.30 8.80
CA GLY A 452 4.21 4.63 7.51
C GLY A 452 3.39 3.35 7.33
N ASP A 453 3.93 2.35 6.65
CA ASP A 453 3.23 1.07 6.39
C ASP A 453 3.19 0.14 7.61
N THR A 454 4.03 0.39 8.62
CA THR A 454 4.07 -0.37 9.87
C THR A 454 3.27 0.35 10.94
N GLY A 455 2.24 -0.32 11.44
CA GLY A 455 1.44 0.14 12.57
C GLY A 455 2.04 -0.39 13.87
N ARG A 456 2.03 0.43 14.91
CA ARG A 456 2.62 0.10 16.21
C ARG A 456 1.60 0.21 17.33
N ILE A 457 1.66 -0.75 18.25
CA ILE A 457 0.91 -0.75 19.49
C ILE A 457 1.90 -0.44 20.61
N TYR A 458 1.75 0.72 21.23
CA TYR A 458 2.57 1.16 22.34
C TYR A 458 1.88 0.92 23.69
N ASP A 459 2.68 0.64 24.70
CA ASP A 459 2.25 0.62 26.10
C ASP A 459 1.92 2.05 26.59
N GLY A 460 0.74 2.21 27.19
CA GLY A 460 0.24 3.47 27.73
C GLY A 460 -0.42 4.41 26.70
N LYS A 461 -0.97 5.53 27.21
CA LYS A 461 -1.47 6.64 26.40
C LYS A 461 -0.36 7.64 26.14
N LEU A 462 0.09 7.70 24.88
CA LEU A 462 1.14 8.60 24.43
C LEU A 462 0.55 9.95 24.03
N GLU A 463 1.30 11.04 24.08
CA GLU A 463 0.76 12.31 23.56
C GLU A 463 0.84 12.32 22.03
N PHE A 464 -0.19 12.85 21.37
CA PHE A 464 -0.20 13.09 19.94
C PHE A 464 -0.93 14.39 19.59
N SER A 465 -0.54 14.99 18.47
CA SER A 465 -1.18 16.18 17.90
C SER A 465 -1.94 15.83 16.62
N VAL A 466 -3.00 16.60 16.34
CA VAL A 466 -3.79 16.53 15.10
C VAL A 466 -3.79 17.92 14.48
N SER A 467 -3.30 18.04 13.24
CA SER A 467 -3.44 19.26 12.45
C SER A 467 -4.38 19.02 11.28
N GLU A 468 -5.26 19.98 11.02
CA GLU A 468 -6.16 19.97 9.85
C GLU A 468 -5.77 21.13 8.95
N ASP A 469 -5.19 20.82 7.79
CA ASP A 469 -4.81 21.82 6.80
C ASP A 469 -5.77 21.77 5.61
N SER A 470 -6.52 22.86 5.37
CA SER A 470 -7.18 23.08 4.09
C SER A 470 -6.14 23.49 3.06
N LEU A 471 -6.05 22.75 1.95
CA LEU A 471 -5.12 22.98 0.85
C LEU A 471 -5.69 23.88 -0.25
N ASP A 472 -6.98 24.24 -0.19
CA ASP A 472 -7.72 24.90 -1.26
C ASP A 472 -7.27 26.35 -1.53
N ASP A 473 -6.72 27.02 -0.51
CA ASP A 473 -6.33 28.44 -0.54
C ASP A 473 -4.82 28.65 -0.34
N MET A 474 -3.97 27.88 -1.04
CA MET A 474 -2.52 28.08 -0.99
C MET A 474 -2.07 29.24 -1.90
N PRO A 475 -1.31 30.24 -1.37
CA PRO A 475 -0.79 31.33 -2.18
C PRO A 475 0.31 30.86 -3.15
N GLU A 476 0.59 31.64 -4.19
CA GLU A 476 1.74 31.38 -5.05
C GLU A 476 3.05 31.43 -4.23
N PRO A 477 3.94 30.43 -4.36
CA PRO A 477 5.17 30.35 -3.59
C PRO A 477 6.16 31.42 -4.08
N PRO A 478 6.87 32.12 -3.18
CA PRO A 478 7.86 33.11 -3.60
C PRO A 478 9.14 32.48 -4.19
N LEU A 479 9.43 31.22 -3.87
CA LEU A 479 10.52 30.39 -4.37
C LEU A 479 10.13 28.90 -4.32
N LYS A 480 10.94 28.00 -4.90
CA LYS A 480 10.61 26.56 -4.93
C LYS A 480 10.67 25.95 -3.52
N ILE A 481 9.52 25.59 -2.97
CA ILE A 481 9.45 24.80 -1.73
C ILE A 481 9.45 23.31 -2.10
N MET A 482 10.48 22.60 -1.65
CA MET A 482 10.73 21.18 -1.89
C MET A 482 10.67 20.40 -0.57
N MET A 483 10.75 19.06 -0.65
CA MET A 483 10.72 18.19 0.53
C MET A 483 12.04 17.47 0.80
N ASN A 484 12.26 17.16 2.08
CA ASN A 484 13.22 16.17 2.56
C ASN A 484 12.44 14.88 2.81
N VAL A 485 12.73 13.83 2.03
CA VAL A 485 12.03 12.54 2.13
C VAL A 485 13.08 11.44 2.33
N ALA A 486 12.79 10.52 3.22
CA ALA A 486 13.65 9.37 3.48
C ALA A 486 12.88 8.05 3.41
N ASN A 487 11.63 8.04 3.87
CA ASN A 487 10.80 6.84 3.91
C ASN A 487 10.00 6.70 2.60
N PRO A 488 10.26 5.66 1.77
CA PRO A 488 9.50 5.39 0.56
C PRO A 488 8.00 5.17 0.84
N ASP A 489 7.65 4.58 1.98
CA ASP A 489 6.28 4.18 2.34
C ASP A 489 5.32 5.38 2.41
N ARG A 490 5.83 6.58 2.70
CA ARG A 490 5.03 7.80 2.82
C ARG A 490 5.06 8.69 1.59
N SER A 491 5.76 8.26 0.53
CA SER A 491 5.99 9.11 -0.65
C SER A 491 4.70 9.47 -1.37
N PHE A 492 3.73 8.56 -1.40
CA PHE A 492 2.42 8.79 -2.02
C PHE A 492 1.61 9.84 -1.26
N ASP A 493 1.67 9.86 0.08
CA ASP A 493 1.04 10.90 0.90
C ASP A 493 1.66 12.27 0.66
N PHE A 494 2.99 12.32 0.69
CA PHE A 494 3.74 13.56 0.54
C PHE A 494 3.55 14.19 -0.83
N ALA A 495 3.31 13.37 -1.86
CA ALA A 495 3.00 13.85 -3.21
C ALA A 495 1.66 14.62 -3.30
N LEU A 496 0.73 14.39 -2.36
CA LEU A 496 -0.54 15.11 -2.29
C LEU A 496 -0.39 16.52 -1.69
N ILE A 497 0.72 16.79 -0.99
CA ILE A 497 1.02 18.10 -0.43
C ILE A 497 1.60 18.98 -1.57
N PRO A 498 1.18 20.25 -1.71
CA PRO A 498 1.78 21.18 -2.67
C PRO A 498 3.30 21.21 -2.53
N ASN A 499 4.01 20.97 -3.64
CA ASN A 499 5.47 20.85 -3.63
C ASN A 499 6.08 21.15 -5.00
N HIS A 500 7.40 21.38 -5.02
CA HIS A 500 8.22 21.51 -6.23
C HIS A 500 9.24 20.38 -6.35
N GLY A 501 8.89 19.18 -5.85
CA GLY A 501 9.75 18.00 -5.83
C GLY A 501 10.46 17.77 -4.50
N ILE A 502 11.51 16.95 -4.55
CA ILE A 502 12.30 16.54 -3.39
C ILE A 502 13.72 17.06 -3.55
N GLY A 503 14.16 17.94 -2.66
CA GLY A 503 15.53 18.47 -2.72
C GLY A 503 16.52 17.67 -1.87
N LEU A 504 16.04 16.70 -1.10
CA LEU A 504 16.85 15.70 -0.42
C LEU A 504 16.06 14.39 -0.24
N ALA A 505 16.32 13.41 -1.10
CA ALA A 505 15.95 12.01 -0.91
C ALA A 505 17.13 11.26 -0.27
N ARG A 506 16.93 10.66 0.91
CA ARG A 506 17.98 9.99 1.69
C ARG A 506 17.97 8.48 1.47
N LEU A 507 19.11 7.90 1.06
CA LEU A 507 19.22 6.44 0.86
C LEU A 507 19.36 5.64 2.15
N GLU A 508 19.75 6.27 3.26
CA GLU A 508 20.07 5.56 4.51
C GLU A 508 18.87 4.79 5.05
N PHE A 509 17.65 5.30 4.87
CA PHE A 509 16.44 4.59 5.30
C PHE A 509 16.23 3.31 4.48
N ILE A 510 16.40 3.39 3.15
CA ILE A 510 16.28 2.23 2.25
C ILE A 510 17.34 1.18 2.62
N ILE A 511 18.59 1.61 2.80
CA ILE A 511 19.68 0.69 3.13
C ILE A 511 19.49 0.08 4.53
N ASN A 512 19.08 0.84 5.56
CA ASN A 512 18.90 0.28 6.91
C ASN A 512 17.66 -0.60 7.04
N ARG A 513 16.52 -0.17 6.51
CA ARG A 513 15.21 -0.80 6.76
C ARG A 513 14.82 -1.82 5.71
N MET A 514 15.07 -1.52 4.44
CA MET A 514 14.63 -2.39 3.33
C MET A 514 15.68 -3.42 2.96
N ILE A 515 16.96 -3.08 3.06
CA ILE A 515 18.09 -3.98 2.75
C ILE A 515 18.62 -4.60 4.05
N GLY A 516 19.18 -3.77 4.93
CA GLY A 516 19.71 -4.12 6.25
C GLY A 516 20.99 -4.96 6.26
N ILE A 517 21.64 -5.13 5.10
CA ILE A 517 22.86 -5.92 4.94
C ILE A 517 23.96 -5.03 4.37
N HIS A 518 25.18 -5.20 4.85
CA HIS A 518 26.33 -4.46 4.35
C HIS A 518 26.63 -4.85 2.88
N PRO A 519 26.81 -3.90 1.94
CA PRO A 519 26.98 -4.23 0.52
C PRO A 519 28.23 -5.08 0.24
N LEU A 520 29.33 -4.86 0.97
CA LEU A 520 30.53 -5.72 0.85
C LEU A 520 30.29 -7.13 1.38
N ALA A 521 29.36 -7.35 2.31
CA ALA A 521 29.02 -8.70 2.77
C ALA A 521 28.25 -9.48 1.70
N LEU A 522 27.40 -8.80 0.92
CA LEU A 522 26.71 -9.39 -0.23
C LEU A 522 27.69 -9.72 -1.38
N LEU A 523 28.65 -8.82 -1.64
CA LEU A 523 29.69 -9.04 -2.65
C LEU A 523 30.68 -10.16 -2.26
N ASP A 524 30.99 -10.29 -0.97
CA ASP A 524 31.83 -11.35 -0.40
C ASP A 524 30.96 -12.45 0.24
N TYR A 525 29.84 -12.83 -0.39
CA TYR A 525 28.90 -13.81 0.15
C TYR A 525 29.61 -15.12 0.54
N ASP A 526 30.45 -15.66 -0.35
CA ASP A 526 31.18 -16.92 -0.11
C ASP A 526 32.12 -16.83 1.10
N GLY A 527 32.64 -15.64 1.40
CA GLY A 527 33.53 -15.36 2.52
C GLY A 527 32.81 -15.13 3.85
N GLN A 528 31.47 -15.09 3.89
CA GLN A 528 30.70 -14.88 5.12
C GLN A 528 30.62 -16.16 5.99
N SER A 529 30.34 -15.97 7.29
CA SER A 529 30.02 -17.07 8.21
C SER A 529 28.69 -17.73 7.86
N ASP A 530 28.49 -18.98 8.28
CA ASP A 530 27.23 -19.71 8.02
C ASP A 530 26.00 -18.98 8.60
N GLU A 531 26.16 -18.30 9.74
CA GLU A 531 25.10 -17.49 10.37
C GLU A 531 24.73 -16.28 9.52
N VAL A 532 25.73 -15.54 9.01
CA VAL A 532 25.49 -14.38 8.14
C VAL A 532 24.91 -14.81 6.80
N LYS A 533 25.38 -15.93 6.23
CA LYS A 533 24.82 -16.50 4.98
C LYS A 533 23.35 -16.83 5.12
N ALA A 534 22.95 -17.49 6.21
CA ALA A 534 21.56 -17.82 6.47
C ALA A 534 20.67 -16.56 6.57
N GLU A 535 21.17 -15.49 7.18
CA GLU A 535 20.44 -14.21 7.25
C GLU A 535 20.36 -13.50 5.90
N ILE A 536 21.43 -13.55 5.10
CA ILE A 536 21.43 -13.04 3.72
C ILE A 536 20.39 -13.79 2.90
N ASP A 537 20.44 -15.12 2.86
CA ASP A 537 19.53 -15.97 2.08
C ASP A 537 18.06 -15.71 2.43
N ARG A 538 17.77 -15.50 3.72
CA ARG A 538 16.44 -15.17 4.21
C ARG A 538 15.94 -13.82 3.72
N ARG A 539 16.79 -12.80 3.72
CA ARG A 539 16.43 -11.42 3.30
C ARG A 539 16.43 -11.22 1.79
N THR A 540 17.29 -11.92 1.07
CA THR A 540 17.38 -11.88 -0.40
C THR A 540 16.38 -12.83 -1.06
N ALA A 541 15.54 -13.51 -0.29
CA ALA A 541 14.49 -14.38 -0.79
C ALA A 541 13.62 -13.66 -1.84
N GLY A 542 13.33 -14.36 -2.95
CA GLY A 542 12.58 -13.83 -4.09
C GLY A 542 13.38 -12.92 -5.05
N TYR A 543 14.68 -12.77 -4.85
CA TYR A 543 15.60 -12.13 -5.79
C TYR A 543 16.57 -13.17 -6.38
N ASP A 544 17.14 -12.86 -7.54
CA ASP A 544 17.99 -13.82 -8.27
C ASP A 544 19.30 -14.13 -7.51
N ASP A 545 19.89 -13.12 -6.86
CA ASP A 545 21.14 -13.23 -6.12
C ASP A 545 21.30 -12.08 -5.09
N PRO A 546 22.24 -12.20 -4.13
CA PRO A 546 22.46 -11.17 -3.11
C PRO A 546 22.81 -9.77 -3.66
N VAL A 547 23.47 -9.69 -4.83
CA VAL A 547 23.88 -8.41 -5.43
C VAL A 547 22.71 -7.78 -6.19
N SER A 548 21.96 -8.57 -6.97
CA SER A 548 20.72 -8.07 -7.61
C SER A 548 19.70 -7.61 -6.57
N PHE A 549 19.57 -8.31 -5.43
CA PHE A 549 18.76 -7.84 -4.30
C PHE A 549 19.11 -6.40 -3.87
N TYR A 550 20.39 -6.09 -3.66
CA TYR A 550 20.79 -4.74 -3.22
C TYR A 550 20.44 -3.68 -4.27
N VAL A 551 20.76 -3.95 -5.54
CA VAL A 551 20.51 -3.01 -6.65
C VAL A 551 19.01 -2.80 -6.85
N ASP A 552 18.23 -3.88 -6.87
CA ASP A 552 16.79 -3.83 -7.10
C ASP A 552 16.06 -3.19 -5.94
N LYS A 553 16.39 -3.54 -4.68
CA LYS A 553 15.77 -2.89 -3.52
C LYS A 553 16.09 -1.41 -3.41
N LEU A 554 17.32 -1.03 -3.75
CA LEU A 554 17.69 0.38 -3.79
C LEU A 554 16.96 1.12 -4.91
N ALA A 555 16.86 0.51 -6.10
CA ALA A 555 16.10 1.07 -7.21
C ALA A 555 14.60 1.20 -6.90
N GLU A 556 14.00 0.19 -6.25
CA GLU A 556 12.61 0.20 -5.80
C GLU A 556 12.36 1.35 -4.80
N GLY A 557 13.23 1.49 -3.80
CA GLY A 557 13.12 2.56 -2.81
C GLY A 557 13.23 3.96 -3.45
N ILE A 558 14.21 4.16 -4.34
CA ILE A 558 14.38 5.43 -5.06
C ILE A 558 13.19 5.70 -5.99
N ALA A 559 12.75 4.71 -6.77
CA ALA A 559 11.65 4.87 -7.71
C ALA A 559 10.32 5.16 -7.01
N THR A 560 10.07 4.52 -5.87
CA THR A 560 8.89 4.78 -5.03
C THR A 560 8.88 6.20 -4.48
N ILE A 561 10.04 6.73 -4.09
CA ILE A 561 10.18 8.13 -3.70
C ILE A 561 10.01 9.06 -4.91
N ALA A 562 10.58 8.72 -6.06
CA ALA A 562 10.70 9.65 -7.18
C ALA A 562 9.47 9.74 -8.08
N ALA A 563 8.80 8.61 -8.35
CA ALA A 563 7.70 8.53 -9.31
C ALA A 563 6.53 9.48 -8.98
N PRO A 564 6.11 9.66 -7.71
CA PRO A 564 4.99 10.52 -7.38
C PRO A 564 5.22 12.02 -7.61
N PHE A 565 6.48 12.44 -7.66
CA PHE A 565 6.87 13.84 -7.74
C PHE A 565 7.19 14.30 -9.16
N GLY A 566 7.21 13.39 -10.14
CA GLY A 566 7.45 13.73 -11.54
C GLY A 566 6.38 14.71 -12.07
N PRO A 567 6.75 15.72 -12.87
CA PRO A 567 8.07 15.95 -13.46
C PRO A 567 9.02 16.83 -12.61
N ASN A 568 8.67 17.15 -11.36
CA ASN A 568 9.52 17.96 -10.50
C ASN A 568 10.82 17.21 -10.14
N PRO A 569 11.94 17.91 -9.95
CA PRO A 569 13.21 17.26 -9.66
C PRO A 569 13.20 16.52 -8.33
N VAL A 570 13.85 15.36 -8.31
CA VAL A 570 14.06 14.54 -7.10
C VAL A 570 15.55 14.32 -6.93
N ILE A 571 16.14 15.01 -5.95
CA ILE A 571 17.58 15.01 -5.70
C ILE A 571 17.91 13.90 -4.70
N VAL A 572 18.46 12.79 -5.18
CA VAL A 572 18.83 11.63 -4.38
C VAL A 572 20.25 11.77 -3.88
N ARG A 573 20.42 11.86 -2.56
CA ARG A 573 21.73 11.86 -1.93
C ARG A 573 22.28 10.45 -1.85
N LEU A 574 23.44 10.21 -2.44
CA LEU A 574 24.17 8.94 -2.32
C LEU A 574 24.48 8.65 -0.84
N SER A 575 24.79 7.40 -0.50
CA SER A 575 24.84 6.99 0.90
C SER A 575 25.85 7.78 1.74
N ASP A 576 25.39 8.46 2.77
CA ASP A 576 26.21 9.31 3.64
C ASP A 576 26.41 8.68 5.03
N PHE A 577 26.33 7.35 5.12
CA PHE A 577 26.58 6.64 6.37
C PHE A 577 28.00 6.87 6.88
N LYS A 578 28.09 6.97 8.20
CA LYS A 578 29.33 6.86 8.95
C LYS A 578 29.71 5.39 9.10
N SER A 579 30.98 5.10 9.36
CA SER A 579 31.50 3.73 9.50
C SER A 579 30.78 2.94 10.58
N ASN A 580 30.45 3.58 11.71
CA ASN A 580 29.69 2.95 12.80
C ASN A 580 28.24 2.61 12.44
N GLU A 581 27.62 3.32 11.48
CA GLU A 581 26.28 3.00 10.99
C GLU A 581 26.32 1.81 10.03
N TYR A 582 27.31 1.77 9.13
CA TYR A 582 27.57 0.60 8.30
C TYR A 582 27.92 -0.65 9.12
N ALA A 583 28.65 -0.49 10.23
CA ALA A 583 29.02 -1.59 11.12
C ALA A 583 27.81 -2.30 11.72
N ASN A 584 26.71 -1.56 11.94
CA ASN A 584 25.46 -2.10 12.50
C ASN A 584 24.62 -2.90 11.49
N LEU A 585 24.96 -2.87 10.19
CA LEU A 585 24.32 -3.72 9.20
C LEU A 585 24.79 -5.17 9.35
N ILE A 586 23.98 -6.11 8.88
CA ILE A 586 24.35 -7.53 8.89
C ILE A 586 25.64 -7.73 8.08
N GLY A 587 26.65 -8.33 8.72
CA GLY A 587 27.99 -8.53 8.15
C GLY A 587 28.89 -7.29 8.12
N GLY A 588 28.46 -6.15 8.69
CA GLY A 588 29.15 -4.86 8.61
C GLY A 588 30.44 -4.76 9.43
N GLU A 589 30.46 -5.29 10.65
CA GLU A 589 31.60 -5.18 11.59
C GLU A 589 32.96 -5.60 10.99
N ARG A 590 32.95 -6.50 10.01
CA ARG A 590 34.18 -6.99 9.35
C ARG A 590 34.84 -5.95 8.44
N TYR A 591 34.05 -5.03 7.89
CA TYR A 591 34.49 -4.08 6.86
C TYR A 591 34.73 -2.68 7.40
N GLU A 592 34.18 -2.39 8.59
CA GLU A 592 34.11 -1.04 9.12
C GLU A 592 35.10 -0.83 10.27
N PRO A 593 36.05 0.12 10.14
CA PRO A 593 36.96 0.43 11.23
C PRO A 593 36.24 1.21 12.34
N ASP A 594 36.72 1.04 13.57
CA ASP A 594 36.31 1.90 14.69
C ASP A 594 36.99 3.28 14.56
N GLU A 595 36.19 4.34 14.64
CA GLU A 595 36.62 5.72 14.46
C GLU A 595 36.27 6.55 15.68
N GLU A 596 37.26 7.24 16.25
CA GLU A 596 37.05 8.12 17.41
C GLU A 596 36.04 9.25 17.15
N ASN A 597 35.96 9.73 15.90
CA ASN A 597 35.04 10.81 15.50
C ASN A 597 34.34 10.47 14.18
N PRO A 598 33.30 9.63 14.21
CA PRO A 598 32.62 9.16 12.99
C PRO A 598 32.04 10.30 12.13
N MET A 599 31.68 11.44 12.75
CA MET A 599 31.18 12.63 12.05
C MET A 599 32.13 13.15 10.96
N ILE A 600 33.43 13.07 11.20
CA ILE A 600 34.49 13.55 10.28
C ILE A 600 35.35 12.39 9.75
N GLY A 601 34.87 11.16 9.86
CA GLY A 601 35.56 9.92 9.50
C GLY A 601 35.38 9.49 8.04
N TRP A 602 35.50 8.19 7.77
CA TRP A 602 35.46 7.59 6.44
C TRP A 602 34.02 7.49 5.89
N ARG A 603 33.55 8.57 5.26
CA ARG A 603 32.19 8.73 4.70
C ARG A 603 32.14 9.62 3.46
N GLY A 604 30.98 9.66 2.81
CA GLY A 604 30.70 10.45 1.60
C GLY A 604 31.72 10.21 0.48
N ALA A 605 32.11 11.27 -0.23
CA ALA A 605 33.01 11.18 -1.39
C ALA A 605 34.30 10.41 -1.11
N SER A 606 34.91 10.59 0.07
CA SER A 606 36.15 9.89 0.45
C SER A 606 36.01 8.37 0.47
N ARG A 607 34.82 7.87 0.85
CA ARG A 607 34.49 6.45 0.84
C ARG A 607 34.23 5.94 -0.57
N TYR A 608 33.53 6.71 -1.41
CA TYR A 608 33.19 6.30 -2.77
C TYR A 608 34.41 6.10 -3.67
N VAL A 609 35.47 6.89 -3.45
CA VAL A 609 36.71 6.79 -4.23
C VAL A 609 37.70 5.75 -3.69
N ASP A 610 37.50 5.24 -2.48
CA ASP A 610 38.35 4.20 -1.89
C ASP A 610 38.27 2.90 -2.69
N GLU A 611 39.41 2.34 -3.08
CA GLU A 611 39.49 1.13 -3.89
C GLU A 611 38.78 -0.07 -3.24
N ASN A 612 38.73 -0.13 -1.91
CA ASN A 612 38.09 -1.22 -1.17
C ASN A 612 36.56 -1.09 -1.12
N PHE A 613 36.02 0.12 -1.29
CA PHE A 613 34.58 0.37 -1.23
C PHE A 613 33.96 0.69 -2.60
N GLN A 614 34.76 1.04 -3.61
CA GLN A 614 34.30 1.25 -4.99
C GLN A 614 33.36 0.14 -5.51
N PRO A 615 33.59 -1.17 -5.25
CA PRO A 615 32.65 -2.21 -5.65
C PRO A 615 31.25 -2.08 -5.02
N ALA A 616 31.17 -1.63 -3.77
CA ALA A 616 29.88 -1.33 -3.12
C ALA A 616 29.22 -0.08 -3.72
N PHE A 617 30.01 0.97 -3.97
CA PHE A 617 29.51 2.21 -4.60
C PHE A 617 29.00 1.99 -6.03
N GLU A 618 29.57 1.05 -6.77
CA GLU A 618 29.06 0.63 -8.08
C GLU A 618 27.60 0.18 -8.01
N LEU A 619 27.18 -0.50 -6.93
CA LEU A 619 25.80 -0.97 -6.77
C LEU A 619 24.81 0.20 -6.64
N GLU A 620 25.18 1.27 -5.93
CA GLU A 620 24.38 2.49 -5.86
C GLU A 620 24.27 3.19 -7.23
N CYS A 621 25.39 3.25 -7.96
CA CYS A 621 25.40 3.82 -9.31
C CYS A 621 24.50 3.03 -10.27
N ARG A 622 24.55 1.69 -10.20
CA ARG A 622 23.69 0.79 -10.99
C ARG A 622 22.21 1.00 -10.67
N ALA A 623 21.84 1.12 -9.40
CA ALA A 623 20.46 1.38 -8.99
C ALA A 623 19.95 2.74 -9.52
N MET A 624 20.73 3.81 -9.35
CA MET A 624 20.42 5.13 -9.88
C MET A 624 20.28 5.13 -11.40
N LYS A 625 21.16 4.42 -12.11
CA LYS A 625 21.08 4.29 -13.57
C LYS A 625 19.80 3.55 -13.99
N LYS A 626 19.48 2.44 -13.34
CA LYS A 626 18.24 1.66 -13.57
C LYS A 626 16.98 2.53 -13.41
N VAL A 627 16.89 3.30 -12.34
CA VAL A 627 15.77 4.23 -12.09
C VAL A 627 15.61 5.26 -13.21
N ARG A 628 16.72 5.87 -13.65
CA ARG A 628 16.66 6.94 -14.65
C ARG A 628 16.45 6.43 -16.07
N GLU A 629 17.18 5.41 -16.46
CA GLU A 629 17.30 4.99 -17.86
C GLU A 629 16.36 3.83 -18.21
N GLU A 630 16.17 2.87 -17.31
CA GLU A 630 15.28 1.74 -17.55
C GLU A 630 13.84 2.07 -17.13
N MET A 631 13.64 2.60 -15.91
CA MET A 631 12.32 3.01 -15.44
C MET A 631 11.90 4.38 -15.99
N GLY A 632 12.83 5.14 -16.59
CA GLY A 632 12.51 6.40 -17.27
C GLY A 632 12.14 7.56 -16.34
N LEU A 633 12.60 7.54 -15.09
CA LEU A 633 12.43 8.63 -14.12
C LEU A 633 13.61 9.62 -14.24
N ASP A 634 13.68 10.32 -15.37
CA ASP A 634 14.81 11.18 -15.75
C ASP A 634 14.97 12.45 -14.89
N HIS A 635 13.91 12.86 -14.19
CA HIS A 635 13.88 13.93 -13.20
C HIS A 635 14.64 13.63 -11.90
N VAL A 636 15.14 12.39 -11.74
CA VAL A 636 16.02 12.01 -10.63
C VAL A 636 17.43 12.55 -10.86
N TRP A 637 17.95 13.32 -9.91
CA TRP A 637 19.33 13.84 -9.89
C TRP A 637 20.13 13.13 -8.81
N ALA A 638 21.45 13.06 -8.97
CA ALA A 638 22.35 12.52 -7.96
C ALA A 638 22.94 13.65 -7.13
N MET A 639 23.06 13.46 -5.82
CA MET A 639 23.78 14.37 -4.93
C MET A 639 24.91 13.66 -4.20
N VAL A 640 26.11 14.23 -4.29
CA VAL A 640 27.31 13.71 -3.64
C VAL A 640 27.54 14.41 -2.29
N PRO A 641 27.47 13.68 -1.16
CA PRO A 641 27.77 14.21 0.16
C PRO A 641 29.28 14.23 0.49
N PHE A 642 29.61 15.03 1.49
CA PHE A 642 30.87 15.08 2.22
C PHE A 642 32.12 15.21 1.34
N VAL A 643 32.04 16.07 0.32
CA VAL A 643 33.16 16.35 -0.60
C VAL A 643 34.13 17.35 0.05
N ARG A 644 35.30 16.90 0.49
CA ARG A 644 36.24 17.71 1.29
C ARG A 644 37.16 18.57 0.44
N THR A 645 37.54 18.07 -0.73
CA THR A 645 38.50 18.74 -1.61
C THR A 645 38.06 18.72 -3.07
N VAL A 646 38.56 19.66 -3.87
CA VAL A 646 38.33 19.69 -5.32
C VAL A 646 38.91 18.43 -6.01
N GLY A 647 39.96 17.83 -5.43
CA GLY A 647 40.49 16.55 -5.88
C GLY A 647 39.45 15.43 -5.74
N GLU A 648 38.85 15.30 -4.56
CA GLU A 648 37.76 14.34 -4.32
C GLU A 648 36.56 14.60 -5.24
N ALA A 649 36.20 15.88 -5.47
CA ALA A 649 35.13 16.26 -6.40
C ALA A 649 35.38 15.74 -7.82
N ARG A 650 36.60 15.89 -8.33
CA ARG A 650 36.99 15.34 -9.63
C ARG A 650 36.94 13.80 -9.62
N ASP A 651 37.51 13.19 -8.59
CA ASP A 651 37.70 11.75 -8.54
C ASP A 651 36.36 11.01 -8.39
N VAL A 652 35.42 11.51 -7.57
CA VAL A 652 34.09 10.93 -7.42
C VAL A 652 33.27 11.04 -8.71
N VAL A 653 33.32 12.18 -9.42
CA VAL A 653 32.63 12.34 -10.71
C VAL A 653 33.22 11.38 -11.75
N ALA A 654 34.53 11.15 -11.73
CA ALA A 654 35.17 10.18 -12.61
C ALA A 654 34.77 8.72 -12.27
N VAL A 655 34.64 8.38 -10.98
CA VAL A 655 34.14 7.07 -10.53
C VAL A 655 32.68 6.87 -10.94
N MET A 656 31.82 7.88 -10.80
CA MET A 656 30.43 7.83 -11.28
C MET A 656 30.37 7.64 -12.79
N ASP A 657 31.18 8.36 -13.57
CA ASP A 657 31.28 8.19 -15.04
C ASP A 657 31.74 6.76 -15.40
N LYS A 658 32.76 6.23 -14.70
CA LYS A 658 33.23 4.83 -14.86
C LYS A 658 32.10 3.82 -14.67
N PHE A 659 31.17 4.08 -13.75
CA PHE A 659 29.99 3.23 -13.50
C PHE A 659 28.75 3.61 -14.32
N GLY A 660 28.90 4.53 -15.29
CA GLY A 660 27.86 4.87 -16.26
C GLY A 660 26.90 5.98 -15.84
N LEU A 661 27.20 6.73 -14.77
CA LEU A 661 26.46 7.92 -14.36
C LEU A 661 27.23 9.19 -14.75
N LYS A 662 27.11 9.57 -16.02
CA LYS A 662 27.84 10.70 -16.57
C LYS A 662 27.02 11.99 -16.58
N ARG A 663 27.57 13.05 -15.99
CA ARG A 663 26.96 14.39 -15.97
C ARG A 663 26.59 14.85 -17.39
N GLY A 664 25.34 15.28 -17.58
CA GLY A 664 24.77 15.74 -18.84
C GLY A 664 24.29 14.64 -19.79
N GLU A 665 24.69 13.38 -19.59
CA GLU A 665 24.18 12.25 -20.36
C GLU A 665 22.79 11.85 -19.86
N ASN A 666 21.85 11.61 -20.78
CA ASN A 666 20.45 11.33 -20.45
C ASN A 666 19.83 12.37 -19.49
N GLY A 667 20.28 13.64 -19.55
CA GLY A 667 19.82 14.72 -18.69
C GLY A 667 20.26 14.63 -17.22
N LEU A 668 21.20 13.75 -16.86
CA LEU A 668 21.68 13.60 -15.48
C LEU A 668 22.31 14.89 -14.98
N LYS A 669 21.82 15.40 -13.86
CA LYS A 669 22.49 16.42 -13.06
C LYS A 669 23.15 15.79 -11.84
N ILE A 670 24.36 16.27 -11.52
CA ILE A 670 25.09 15.90 -10.32
C ILE A 670 25.24 17.14 -9.44
N ILE A 671 24.58 17.10 -8.29
CA ILE A 671 24.59 18.16 -7.27
C ILE A 671 25.62 17.80 -6.19
N MET A 672 26.26 18.79 -5.60
CA MET A 672 27.11 18.58 -4.43
C MET A 672 26.41 19.05 -3.16
N MET A 673 26.51 18.29 -2.09
CA MET A 673 26.12 18.79 -0.78
C MET A 673 27.18 19.79 -0.28
N CYS A 674 26.82 21.06 -0.19
CA CYS A 674 27.71 22.12 0.29
C CYS A 674 27.58 22.23 1.81
N GLU A 675 28.43 21.49 2.51
CA GLU A 675 28.28 21.26 3.96
C GLU A 675 29.59 21.37 4.75
N LEU A 676 30.73 21.53 4.08
CA LEU A 676 32.01 21.81 4.72
C LEU A 676 32.43 23.27 4.48
N PRO A 677 33.12 23.93 5.42
CA PRO A 677 33.61 25.29 5.22
C PRO A 677 34.50 25.44 3.98
N SER A 678 35.28 24.39 3.64
CA SER A 678 36.06 24.33 2.40
C SER A 678 35.21 24.53 1.14
N ASN A 679 33.96 24.05 1.16
CA ASN A 679 33.05 24.07 0.03
C ASN A 679 32.57 25.49 -0.23
N ALA A 680 32.25 26.25 0.83
CA ALA A 680 31.92 27.66 0.73
C ALA A 680 33.15 28.51 0.33
N LEU A 681 34.29 28.29 0.97
CA LEU A 681 35.53 29.06 0.72
C LEU A 681 36.09 28.87 -0.69
N SER A 682 35.89 27.70 -1.30
CA SER A 682 36.36 27.36 -2.65
C SER A 682 35.21 27.02 -3.61
N ALA A 683 34.03 27.61 -3.39
CA ALA A 683 32.78 27.27 -4.07
C ALA A 683 32.90 27.25 -5.61
N GLU A 684 33.55 28.26 -6.21
CA GLU A 684 33.70 28.33 -7.66
C GLU A 684 34.47 27.13 -8.25
N ALA A 685 35.51 26.65 -7.55
CA ALA A 685 36.33 25.53 -8.00
C ALA A 685 35.58 24.19 -7.87
N PHE A 686 34.82 24.00 -6.80
CA PHE A 686 33.93 22.84 -6.68
C PHE A 686 32.85 22.84 -7.76
N LEU A 687 32.28 24.01 -8.06
CA LEU A 687 31.23 24.12 -9.07
C LEU A 687 31.69 23.68 -10.46
N GLU A 688 32.98 23.68 -10.81
CA GLU A 688 33.44 23.16 -12.11
C GLU A 688 33.00 21.68 -12.34
N HIS A 689 32.88 20.91 -11.25
CA HIS A 689 32.57 19.48 -11.25
C HIS A 689 31.09 19.15 -11.06
N PHE A 690 30.25 20.10 -10.63
CA PHE A 690 28.82 19.87 -10.31
C PHE A 690 27.88 20.83 -11.05
N ASP A 691 26.60 20.49 -11.15
CA ASP A 691 25.55 21.31 -11.78
C ASP A 691 24.91 22.32 -10.82
N GLY A 692 25.31 22.26 -9.54
CA GLY A 692 24.84 23.14 -8.49
C GLY A 692 25.09 22.53 -7.11
N PHE A 693 24.59 23.23 -6.09
CA PHE A 693 24.74 22.87 -4.69
C PHE A 693 23.41 22.68 -3.99
N SER A 694 23.40 21.79 -2.99
CA SER A 694 22.39 21.78 -1.93
C SER A 694 23.12 21.99 -0.62
N ILE A 695 22.82 23.07 0.10
CA ILE A 695 23.52 23.39 1.34
C ILE A 695 23.02 22.49 2.46
N GLY A 696 23.93 21.67 3.02
CA GLY A 696 23.71 20.92 4.24
C GLY A 696 24.02 21.79 5.45
N SER A 697 23.06 22.61 5.89
CA SER A 697 23.28 23.63 6.92
C SER A 697 23.64 23.04 8.30
N ASN A 698 23.20 21.81 8.57
CA ASN A 698 23.54 21.06 9.79
C ASN A 698 25.05 20.84 9.94
N ASP A 699 25.66 20.15 8.97
CA ASP A 699 27.10 19.87 8.99
C ASP A 699 27.92 21.14 8.76
N MET A 700 27.43 22.08 7.94
CA MET A 700 28.05 23.40 7.77
C MET A 700 28.19 24.12 9.12
N THR A 701 27.13 24.11 9.94
CA THR A 701 27.11 24.75 11.26
C THR A 701 28.04 24.05 12.23
N GLN A 702 27.97 22.71 12.30
CA GLN A 702 28.86 21.91 13.15
C GLN A 702 30.33 22.17 12.86
N LEU A 703 30.73 22.14 11.58
CA LEU A 703 32.13 22.30 11.19
C LEU A 703 32.60 23.76 11.23
N THR A 704 31.72 24.73 10.97
CA THR A 704 32.08 26.15 11.09
C THR A 704 32.30 26.55 12.56
N LEU A 705 31.49 26.01 13.47
CA LEU A 705 31.55 26.35 14.90
C LEU A 705 32.41 25.39 15.74
N GLY A 706 32.82 24.25 15.17
CA GLY A 706 33.56 23.20 15.90
C GLY A 706 32.71 22.52 16.95
N LEU A 707 31.47 22.17 16.60
CA LEU A 707 30.47 21.59 17.51
C LEU A 707 30.05 20.20 17.04
N ASP A 708 29.83 19.31 17.99
CA ASP A 708 29.01 18.11 17.81
C ASP A 708 27.64 18.41 18.40
N ARG A 709 26.60 18.39 17.57
CA ARG A 709 25.23 18.68 18.00
C ARG A 709 24.62 17.58 18.87
N ASP A 710 25.15 16.36 18.77
CA ASP A 710 24.69 15.23 19.57
C ASP A 710 25.29 15.28 21.00
N SER A 711 26.32 16.12 21.19
CA SER A 711 26.92 16.39 22.49
C SER A 711 26.12 17.42 23.30
N GLY A 712 25.33 16.93 24.26
CA GLY A 712 24.52 17.78 25.16
C GLY A 712 25.31 18.84 25.96
N LEU A 713 26.64 18.74 26.02
CA LEU A 713 27.51 19.75 26.67
C LEU A 713 27.64 21.04 25.85
N VAL A 714 27.58 20.94 24.51
CA VAL A 714 27.87 22.06 23.60
C VAL A 714 26.75 22.33 22.59
N ALA A 715 25.79 21.42 22.44
CA ALA A 715 24.66 21.52 21.51
C ALA A 715 23.86 22.83 21.62
N HIS A 716 23.75 23.40 22.83
CA HIS A 716 23.06 24.69 23.07
C HIS A 716 23.72 25.90 22.35
N ARG A 717 24.91 25.72 21.75
CA ARG A 717 25.61 26.72 20.94
C ARG A 717 25.37 26.57 19.43
N PHE A 718 24.65 25.54 19.01
CA PHE A 718 24.31 25.32 17.61
C PHE A 718 23.24 26.35 17.18
N ASP A 719 23.59 27.23 16.24
CA ASP A 719 22.65 28.16 15.60
C ASP A 719 23.06 28.37 14.14
N GLU A 720 22.18 27.96 13.21
CA GLU A 720 22.40 28.07 11.76
C GLU A 720 22.37 29.54 11.28
N ARG A 721 21.89 30.46 12.12
CA ARG A 721 21.88 31.90 11.85
C ARG A 721 23.15 32.60 12.31
N ASP A 722 24.09 31.90 12.95
CA ASP A 722 25.34 32.48 13.41
C ASP A 722 26.02 33.24 12.25
N PRO A 723 26.58 34.45 12.49
CA PRO A 723 27.19 35.24 11.44
C PRO A 723 28.28 34.50 10.64
N ALA A 724 29.04 33.59 11.27
CA ALA A 724 30.03 32.79 10.58
C ALA A 724 29.38 31.80 9.62
N VAL A 725 28.28 31.16 10.04
CA VAL A 725 27.50 30.24 9.19
C VAL A 725 26.85 31.01 8.04
N LYS A 726 26.15 32.11 8.31
CA LYS A 726 25.57 32.97 7.27
C LYS A 726 26.60 33.43 6.24
N ALA A 727 27.83 33.74 6.67
CA ALA A 727 28.91 34.06 5.74
C ALA A 727 29.25 32.89 4.80
N MET A 728 29.33 31.65 5.32
CA MET A 728 29.54 30.46 4.50
C MET A 728 28.37 30.23 3.53
N LEU A 729 27.13 30.36 4.00
CA LEU A 729 25.94 30.22 3.16
C LEU A 729 25.93 31.26 2.02
N ALA A 730 26.20 32.53 2.33
CA ALA A 730 26.23 33.61 1.36
C ALA A 730 27.30 33.38 0.27
N MET A 731 28.50 32.94 0.65
CA MET A 731 29.58 32.62 -0.31
C MET A 731 29.16 31.52 -1.29
N ALA A 732 28.51 30.46 -0.79
CA ALA A 732 28.04 29.37 -1.63
C ALA A 732 26.90 29.81 -2.59
N ILE A 733 25.95 30.60 -2.07
CA ILE A 733 24.83 31.13 -2.87
C ILE A 733 25.37 32.07 -3.96
N GLU A 734 26.23 33.02 -3.62
CA GLU A 734 26.81 33.97 -4.58
C GLU A 734 27.55 33.25 -5.71
N ALA A 735 28.37 32.24 -5.37
CA ALA A 735 29.12 31.46 -6.36
C ALA A 735 28.20 30.71 -7.34
N CYS A 736 27.14 30.05 -6.85
CA CYS A 736 26.15 29.39 -7.71
C CYS A 736 25.42 30.38 -8.61
N ARG A 737 24.95 31.51 -8.04
CA ARG A 737 24.20 32.53 -8.77
C ARG A 737 25.05 33.19 -9.86
N LYS A 738 26.34 33.43 -9.60
CA LYS A 738 27.28 33.97 -10.58
C LYS A 738 27.50 33.03 -11.79
N GLN A 739 27.35 31.73 -11.58
CA GLN A 739 27.52 30.71 -12.63
C GLN A 739 26.19 30.19 -13.22
N ASP A 740 25.05 30.75 -12.80
CA ASP A 740 23.70 30.28 -13.18
C ASP A 740 23.50 28.78 -12.89
N LYS A 741 23.98 28.33 -11.72
CA LYS A 741 23.87 26.96 -11.24
C LYS A 741 22.86 26.83 -10.12
N TYR A 742 22.29 25.62 -10.00
CA TYR A 742 21.31 25.32 -8.97
C TYR A 742 21.86 25.59 -7.57
N ILE A 743 21.03 26.17 -6.71
CA ILE A 743 21.36 26.35 -5.29
C ILE A 743 20.13 26.14 -4.41
N GLY A 744 20.12 25.01 -3.72
CA GLY A 744 19.14 24.68 -2.69
C GLY A 744 19.75 24.71 -1.28
N ILE A 745 18.89 24.62 -0.28
CA ILE A 745 19.27 24.31 1.10
C ILE A 745 18.39 23.15 1.61
N CYS A 746 19.00 22.24 2.37
CA CYS A 746 18.32 21.13 3.00
C CYS A 746 18.60 21.14 4.52
N GLY A 747 17.54 21.00 5.31
CA GLY A 747 17.61 21.13 6.76
C GLY A 747 16.28 21.62 7.34
N GLN A 748 16.20 21.70 8.67
CA GLN A 748 15.05 22.28 9.36
C GLN A 748 15.25 23.76 9.70
N GLY A 749 16.46 24.30 9.58
CA GLY A 749 16.74 25.72 9.87
C GLY A 749 15.73 26.71 9.28
N PRO A 750 15.34 26.62 7.98
CA PRO A 750 14.37 27.56 7.43
C PRO A 750 12.95 27.39 8.00
N SER A 751 12.53 26.18 8.42
CA SER A 751 11.23 26.00 9.08
C SER A 751 11.27 26.41 10.55
N ASP A 752 12.36 26.11 11.25
CA ASP A 752 12.53 26.41 12.68
C ASP A 752 12.75 27.89 12.93
N TYR A 753 13.40 28.57 11.98
CA TYR A 753 13.75 29.98 12.05
C TYR A 753 13.20 30.73 10.82
N PRO A 754 11.99 31.29 10.88
CA PRO A 754 11.40 32.04 9.77
C PRO A 754 12.29 33.20 9.27
N ASP A 755 13.01 33.87 10.17
CA ASP A 755 13.95 34.94 9.83
C ASP A 755 15.16 34.44 9.01
N LEU A 756 15.54 33.18 9.18
CA LEU A 756 16.55 32.53 8.33
C LEU A 756 15.99 32.24 6.94
N ALA A 757 14.75 31.75 6.84
CA ALA A 757 14.11 31.49 5.56
C ALA A 757 13.94 32.79 4.74
N GLU A 758 13.46 33.86 5.37
CA GLU A 758 13.38 35.19 4.76
C GLU A 758 14.77 35.66 4.28
N TRP A 759 15.78 35.55 5.13
CA TRP A 759 17.15 35.93 4.76
C TRP A 759 17.69 35.12 3.57
N LEU A 760 17.47 33.81 3.54
CA LEU A 760 17.87 32.93 2.44
C LEU A 760 17.17 33.30 1.12
N MET A 761 15.88 33.63 1.20
CA MET A 761 15.11 34.15 0.06
C MET A 761 15.71 35.45 -0.46
N ASP A 762 16.06 36.39 0.42
CA ASP A 762 16.71 37.64 0.06
C ASP A 762 18.12 37.46 -0.54
N GLN A 763 18.87 36.44 -0.09
CA GLN A 763 20.15 36.07 -0.69
C GLN A 763 19.99 35.44 -2.09
N GLY A 764 18.77 35.08 -2.50
CA GLY A 764 18.49 34.51 -3.81
C GLY A 764 18.69 32.99 -3.88
N ILE A 765 18.43 32.27 -2.79
CA ILE A 765 18.33 30.80 -2.82
C ILE A 765 17.26 30.37 -3.85
N GLU A 766 17.49 29.28 -4.59
CA GLU A 766 16.53 28.82 -5.60
C GLU A 766 15.43 27.94 -4.99
N SER A 767 15.78 27.11 -4.00
CA SER A 767 14.83 26.21 -3.34
C SER A 767 15.14 25.97 -1.87
N MET A 768 14.11 25.73 -1.07
CA MET A 768 14.23 25.26 0.31
C MET A 768 13.59 23.89 0.46
N SER A 769 14.34 22.92 1.00
CA SER A 769 13.86 21.55 1.20
C SER A 769 13.55 21.30 2.66
N LEU A 770 12.29 21.06 2.97
CA LEU A 770 11.75 21.01 4.33
C LEU A 770 11.15 19.65 4.65
N ASN A 771 10.88 19.38 5.92
CA ASN A 771 10.15 18.16 6.25
C ASN A 771 8.69 18.33 5.80
N PRO A 772 8.00 17.27 5.33
CA PRO A 772 6.66 17.40 4.74
C PRO A 772 5.62 18.08 5.65
N ASP A 773 5.77 17.94 6.97
CA ASP A 773 4.93 18.56 8.00
C ASP A 773 5.04 20.09 8.04
N THR A 774 6.21 20.66 7.73
CA THR A 774 6.50 22.11 7.83
C THR A 774 6.36 22.85 6.50
N VAL A 775 6.12 22.14 5.39
CA VAL A 775 6.03 22.70 4.04
C VAL A 775 4.95 23.78 3.94
N VAL A 776 3.73 23.47 4.39
CA VAL A 776 2.55 24.35 4.23
C VAL A 776 2.74 25.66 5.01
N ASP A 777 3.17 25.57 6.26
CA ASP A 777 3.38 26.73 7.13
C ASP A 777 4.49 27.64 6.60
N THR A 778 5.63 27.05 6.22
CA THR A 778 6.78 27.82 5.71
C THR A 778 6.44 28.50 4.38
N TRP A 779 5.71 27.80 3.50
CA TRP A 779 5.22 28.37 2.25
C TRP A 779 4.31 29.58 2.51
N ARG A 780 3.30 29.44 3.37
CA ARG A 780 2.37 30.54 3.71
C ARG A 780 3.11 31.73 4.32
N ASN A 781 4.05 31.48 5.22
CA ASN A 781 4.86 32.53 5.85
C ASN A 781 5.67 33.32 4.82
N LEU A 782 6.44 32.62 3.98
CA LEU A 782 7.25 33.27 2.94
C LEU A 782 6.40 34.04 1.93
N ALA A 783 5.22 33.52 1.57
CA ALA A 783 4.31 34.21 0.66
C ALA A 783 3.79 35.54 1.25
N GLN A 784 3.56 35.61 2.57
CA GLN A 784 3.18 36.84 3.27
C GLN A 784 4.31 37.87 3.32
N HIS A 785 5.58 37.43 3.42
CA HIS A 785 6.72 38.35 3.43
C HIS A 785 6.89 39.13 2.11
N ARG A 786 6.49 38.53 0.98
CA ARG A 786 6.63 39.12 -0.35
C ARG A 786 5.45 40.04 -0.76
N GLY A 787 4.30 39.91 -0.09
CA GLY A 787 3.09 40.69 -0.34
C GLY A 787 3.02 41.95 0.52
#